data_AF-A0A507FDR5-F1
#
_entry.id   AF-A0A507FDR5-F1
#
_cell.length_a   1.000
_cell.length_b   1.000
_cell.length_c   1.000
_cell.angle_alpha   90.00
_cell.angle_beta   90.00
_cell.angle_gamma   90.00
#
_symmetry.space_group_name_H-M   'P 1'
#
loop_
_entity.id
_entity.type
_entity.pdbx_description
1 polymer ?
#
loop_
_entity_poly.entity_id
_entity_poly.type
_entity_poly.pdbx_seq_one_letter_code
_entity_poly.pdbx_strand_id
1 'polypeptide(L)'
;MSDDNDIAALRAEVERHRSGEVFTEMLAVIEQQRSELGMLRRQSHVHHPEGHVNQQRLMDDLDDALFRVRGLEGEVESHRQARIIEKVEALGYMDEVSRLRDERAQLVTRHEREKSALSSETNTVRARLAAMEAEYRRVLEEVEGHHCSGNESHNQGDAKAELDELHHIYDSLVADHLEMERAQNSTLTQLKELEVRFNALNTELVQVSKAYETSLAVYADFERTSDNSMKSMVKSLDEARTDIQAKSARLGKLESQLQVAKSELAEAKNEIASLSESLQASREKESTLEATLDRAESEFSNAKSMQVALESKIASLQTQIADLTVLLSNTRQSTGATIQSLQTQLDRSNQTLQETVTSMKSSHMAQMQTLQTSKQSLQTELAAQIRRYEEGVRKIFEATLLGGREAPPAYQQESESHTKITQLSDTVTQLTLQTHEQSVRFMNEVEQLTQAHARELELAEIKQVELVQLCGEERDQYQAHISGLNQELKAVESARALLESDHAVLKAGSTVLQEKLEVAMTDLDKLQSEHARVMRQLSLAEANALAMKLEMNAISVSSSELETIKQEKRTLEAKVEVERRNMAQMEAQARQQLQETYRAYTVEATRAYEMQSMISQLQQQVAQLSKQANASAGQGVGSAEAERLKSEVALLRGLLQQHQQSTSSDSRSDRVERSGRKKTLFGSK
;
A
#
# COMPACT_ATOMS: atom_id res chain seq x y z
N MET A 1 -6.32 -63.65 9.01
CA MET A 1 -7.33 -63.22 8.04
C MET A 1 -6.80 -61.92 7.47
N SER A 2 -6.28 -61.95 6.25
CA SER A 2 -5.79 -60.77 5.53
C SER A 2 -7.02 -60.13 4.89
N ASP A 3 -7.20 -58.84 5.12
CA ASP A 3 -8.36 -58.10 4.63
C ASP A 3 -8.36 -58.12 3.09
N ASP A 4 -9.49 -58.46 2.49
CA ASP A 4 -9.65 -58.49 1.02
C ASP A 4 -9.29 -57.14 0.35
N ASN A 5 -9.27 -56.05 1.13
CA ASN A 5 -8.78 -54.73 0.73
C ASN A 5 -7.27 -54.70 0.47
N ASP A 6 -6.46 -55.43 1.24
CA ASP A 6 -5.01 -55.48 1.05
C ASP A 6 -4.65 -56.26 -0.22
N ILE A 7 -5.42 -57.30 -0.54
CA ILE A 7 -5.25 -58.07 -1.77
C ILE A 7 -5.71 -57.26 -3.00
N ALA A 8 -6.79 -56.48 -2.86
CA ALA A 8 -7.24 -55.58 -3.92
C ALA A 8 -6.24 -54.44 -4.17
N ALA A 9 -5.67 -53.85 -3.11
CA ALA A 9 -4.61 -52.85 -3.21
C ALA A 9 -3.35 -53.43 -3.85
N LEU A 10 -2.90 -54.62 -3.42
CA LEU A 10 -1.75 -55.30 -4.04
C LEU A 10 -1.99 -55.66 -5.51
N ARG A 11 -3.22 -56.04 -5.90
CA ARG A 11 -3.57 -56.27 -7.31
C ARG A 11 -3.57 -54.97 -8.11
N ALA A 12 -4.10 -53.89 -7.56
CA ALA A 12 -4.06 -52.57 -8.21
C ALA A 12 -2.62 -52.07 -8.38
N GLU A 13 -1.77 -52.28 -7.37
CA GLU A 13 -0.34 -51.92 -7.41
C GLU A 13 0.42 -52.76 -8.44
N VAL A 14 0.18 -54.08 -8.48
CA VAL A 14 0.76 -54.99 -9.49
C VAL A 14 0.30 -54.60 -10.89
N GLU A 15 -0.94 -54.15 -11.05
CA GLU A 15 -1.45 -53.72 -12.36
C GLU A 15 -0.94 -52.33 -12.76
N ARG A 16 -0.71 -51.41 -11.81
CA ARG A 16 0.04 -50.15 -12.04
C ARG A 16 1.49 -50.41 -12.45
N HIS A 17 2.15 -51.40 -11.84
CA HIS A 17 3.49 -51.82 -12.26
C HIS A 17 3.48 -52.45 -13.66
N ARG A 18 2.40 -53.16 -14.04
CA ARG A 18 2.26 -53.78 -15.37
C ARG A 18 1.84 -52.82 -16.47
N SER A 19 1.09 -51.76 -16.15
CA SER A 19 0.63 -50.76 -17.11
C SER A 19 1.70 -49.74 -17.49
N GLY A 20 2.84 -49.74 -16.79
CA GLY A 20 3.90 -48.76 -16.98
C GLY A 20 3.67 -47.45 -16.23
N GLU A 21 2.52 -47.27 -15.56
CA GLU A 21 2.18 -46.04 -14.84
C GLU A 21 3.23 -45.67 -13.78
N VAL A 22 3.76 -46.65 -13.05
CA VAL A 22 4.81 -46.43 -12.04
C VAL A 22 6.12 -45.94 -12.69
N PHE A 23 6.43 -46.40 -13.90
CA PHE A 23 7.62 -45.95 -14.63
C PHE A 23 7.44 -44.52 -15.14
N THR A 24 6.26 -44.17 -15.63
CA THR A 24 5.93 -42.80 -16.04
C THR A 24 5.97 -41.83 -14.85
N GLU A 25 5.47 -42.24 -13.68
CA GLU A 25 5.55 -41.44 -12.44
C GLU A 25 6.99 -41.30 -11.94
N MET A 26 7.78 -42.37 -11.97
CA MET A 26 9.22 -42.31 -11.64
C MET A 26 9.98 -41.37 -12.58
N LEU A 27 9.74 -41.44 -13.89
CA LEU A 27 10.35 -40.52 -14.85
C LEU A 27 9.97 -39.06 -14.58
N ALA A 28 8.68 -38.80 -14.32
CA ALA A 28 8.22 -37.45 -14.00
C ALA A 28 8.88 -36.90 -12.73
N VAL A 29 9.04 -37.72 -11.69
CA VAL A 29 9.71 -37.32 -10.43
C VAL A 29 11.21 -37.05 -10.67
N ILE A 30 11.90 -37.92 -11.41
CA ILE A 30 13.32 -37.75 -11.70
C ILE A 30 13.56 -36.51 -12.57
N GLU A 31 12.71 -36.27 -13.58
CA GLU A 31 12.78 -35.06 -14.43
C GLU A 31 12.47 -33.78 -13.64
N GLN A 32 11.52 -33.83 -12.70
CA GLN A 32 11.24 -32.71 -11.80
C GLN A 32 12.44 -32.39 -10.90
N GLN A 33 13.02 -33.39 -10.24
CA GLN A 33 14.19 -33.21 -9.36
C GLN A 33 15.40 -32.65 -10.14
N ARG A 34 15.60 -33.14 -11.37
CA ARG A 34 16.63 -32.62 -12.29
C ARG A 34 16.41 -31.15 -12.64
N SER A 35 15.16 -30.74 -12.90
CA SER A 35 14.80 -29.34 -13.19
C SER A 35 15.06 -28.42 -11.99
N GLU A 36 14.67 -28.86 -10.79
CA GLU A 36 14.89 -28.13 -9.53
C GLU A 36 16.38 -27.94 -9.24
N LEU A 37 17.20 -28.99 -9.39
CA LEU A 37 18.66 -28.89 -9.27
C LEU A 37 19.28 -27.97 -10.32
N GLY A 38 18.77 -27.97 -11.56
CA GLY A 38 19.19 -27.04 -12.60
C GLY A 38 18.86 -25.58 -12.27
N MET A 39 17.76 -25.31 -11.57
CA MET A 39 17.43 -23.96 -11.07
C MET A 39 18.34 -23.55 -9.91
N LEU A 40 18.58 -24.45 -8.94
CA LEU A 40 19.48 -24.20 -7.81
C LEU A 40 20.91 -23.91 -8.27
N ARG A 41 21.40 -24.61 -9.29
CA ARG A 41 22.72 -24.36 -9.90
C ARG A 41 22.82 -22.96 -10.54
N ARG A 42 21.73 -22.48 -11.17
CA ARG A 42 21.67 -21.13 -11.75
C ARG A 42 21.64 -20.04 -10.68
N GLN A 43 21.05 -20.33 -9.51
CA GLN A 43 21.00 -19.41 -8.37
C GLN A 43 22.30 -19.41 -7.54
N SER A 44 23.04 -20.52 -7.50
CA SER A 44 24.25 -20.66 -6.67
C SER A 44 25.54 -20.10 -7.30
N HIS A 45 25.46 -19.32 -8.39
CA HIS A 45 26.62 -18.77 -9.12
C HIS A 45 27.44 -17.71 -8.34
N VAL A 46 27.22 -17.58 -7.03
CA VAL A 46 27.93 -16.66 -6.16
C VAL A 46 28.53 -17.43 -4.97
N HIS A 47 29.83 -17.74 -5.09
CA HIS A 47 30.81 -17.88 -4.00
C HIS A 47 31.07 -19.19 -3.23
N HIS A 48 30.89 -20.41 -3.75
CA HIS A 48 31.69 -21.55 -3.24
C HIS A 48 31.94 -22.69 -4.25
N PRO A 49 33.22 -23.05 -4.54
CA PRO A 49 33.57 -24.10 -5.51
C PRO A 49 33.21 -25.53 -5.05
N GLU A 50 33.12 -25.79 -3.75
CA GLU A 50 32.79 -27.13 -3.23
C GLU A 50 31.31 -27.51 -3.43
N GLY A 51 30.40 -26.54 -3.43
CA GLY A 51 28.97 -26.78 -3.69
C GLY A 51 28.69 -27.23 -5.13
N HIS A 52 29.50 -26.78 -6.08
CA HIS A 52 29.34 -27.12 -7.50
C HIS A 52 29.71 -28.57 -7.81
N VAL A 53 30.68 -29.16 -7.10
CA VAL A 53 31.09 -30.56 -7.33
C VAL A 53 30.02 -31.54 -6.86
N ASN A 54 29.38 -31.28 -5.72
CA ASN A 54 28.31 -32.13 -5.20
C ASN A 54 27.02 -32.00 -6.02
N GLN A 55 26.68 -30.81 -6.50
CA GLN A 55 25.54 -30.62 -7.41
C GLN A 55 25.75 -31.28 -8.78
N GLN A 56 26.98 -31.28 -9.29
CA GLN A 56 27.29 -31.96 -10.55
C GLN A 56 27.19 -33.48 -10.39
N ARG A 57 27.72 -34.05 -9.31
CA ARG A 57 27.58 -35.49 -9.02
C ARG A 57 26.11 -35.92 -8.91
N LEU A 58 25.27 -35.13 -8.25
CA LEU A 58 23.83 -35.43 -8.15
C LEU A 58 23.12 -35.38 -9.51
N MET A 59 23.55 -34.47 -10.40
CA MET A 59 23.02 -34.41 -11.77
C MET A 59 23.45 -35.62 -12.60
N ASP A 60 24.71 -36.05 -12.46
CA ASP A 60 25.22 -37.24 -13.14
C ASP A 60 24.49 -38.50 -12.64
N ASP A 61 24.23 -38.62 -11.32
CA ASP A 61 23.45 -39.72 -10.73
C ASP A 61 21.97 -39.73 -11.20
N LEU A 62 21.35 -38.55 -11.36
CA LEU A 62 20.00 -38.42 -11.91
C LEU A 62 19.94 -38.78 -13.40
N ASP A 63 20.95 -38.41 -14.17
CA ASP A 63 21.05 -38.78 -15.59
C ASP A 63 21.26 -40.29 -15.75
N ASP A 64 22.06 -40.92 -14.88
CA ASP A 64 22.21 -42.39 -14.81
C ASP A 64 20.90 -43.09 -14.42
N ALA A 65 20.15 -42.52 -13.48
CA ALA A 65 18.83 -43.03 -13.09
C ALA A 65 17.82 -42.93 -14.24
N LEU A 66 17.79 -41.81 -14.97
CA LEU A 66 16.96 -41.65 -16.18
C LEU A 66 17.32 -42.69 -17.25
N PHE A 67 18.62 -42.92 -17.46
CA PHE A 67 19.09 -43.90 -18.44
C PHE A 67 18.63 -45.32 -18.08
N ARG A 68 18.74 -45.72 -16.81
CA ARG A 68 18.28 -47.03 -16.33
C ARG A 68 16.76 -47.20 -16.43
N VAL A 69 15.99 -46.17 -16.06
CA VAL A 69 14.51 -46.22 -16.13
C VAL A 69 14.04 -46.32 -17.58
N ARG A 70 14.64 -45.58 -18.51
CA ARG A 70 14.35 -45.71 -19.95
C ARG A 70 14.78 -47.06 -20.53
N GLY A 71 15.87 -47.66 -20.03
CA GLY A 71 16.27 -49.02 -20.38
C GLY A 71 15.20 -50.06 -19.97
N LEU A 72 14.65 -49.91 -18.76
CA LEU A 72 13.57 -50.77 -18.25
C LEU A 72 12.25 -50.59 -19.02
N GLU A 73 11.91 -49.37 -19.48
CA GLU A 73 10.77 -49.17 -20.39
C GLU A 73 10.93 -49.97 -21.70
N GLY A 74 12.14 -50.01 -22.26
CA GLY A 74 12.45 -50.83 -23.42
C GLY A 74 12.27 -52.34 -23.17
N GLU A 75 12.64 -52.82 -21.98
CA GLU A 75 12.47 -54.22 -21.58
C GLU A 75 10.98 -54.58 -21.33
N VAL A 76 10.21 -53.67 -20.72
CA VAL A 76 8.77 -53.83 -20.48
C VAL A 76 8.00 -53.84 -21.80
N GLU A 77 8.35 -52.96 -22.74
CA GLU A 77 7.72 -52.94 -24.07
C GLU A 77 8.09 -54.19 -24.87
N SER A 78 9.33 -54.66 -24.78
CA SER A 78 9.76 -55.95 -25.35
C SER A 78 8.98 -57.13 -24.75
N HIS A 79 8.76 -57.15 -23.43
CA HIS A 79 7.92 -58.16 -22.76
C HIS A 79 6.44 -58.06 -23.15
N ARG A 80 5.92 -56.86 -23.39
CA ARG A 80 4.55 -56.64 -23.86
C ARG A 80 4.38 -57.19 -25.27
N GLN A 81 5.33 -56.91 -26.16
CA GLN A 81 5.37 -57.46 -27.52
C GLN A 81 5.49 -58.99 -27.50
N ALA A 82 6.36 -59.55 -26.65
CA ALA A 82 6.51 -60.99 -26.48
C ALA A 82 5.21 -61.67 -26.00
N ARG A 83 4.46 -61.06 -25.07
CA ARG A 83 3.15 -61.59 -24.62
C ARG A 83 2.05 -61.45 -25.64
N ILE A 84 2.10 -60.44 -26.51
CA ILE A 84 1.17 -60.32 -27.65
C ILE A 84 1.45 -61.46 -28.63
N ILE A 85 2.72 -61.75 -28.92
CA ILE A 85 3.13 -62.88 -29.76
C ILE A 85 2.68 -64.21 -29.12
N GLU A 86 2.95 -64.42 -27.83
CA GLU A 86 2.53 -65.61 -27.08
C GLU A 86 1.01 -65.78 -27.05
N LYS A 87 0.22 -64.69 -26.97
CA LYS A 87 -1.25 -64.74 -27.06
C LYS A 87 -1.73 -65.07 -28.47
N VAL A 88 -1.08 -64.55 -29.51
CA VAL A 88 -1.41 -64.86 -30.91
C VAL A 88 -1.10 -66.33 -31.20
N GLU A 89 -0.01 -66.87 -30.66
CA GLU A 89 0.33 -68.29 -30.71
C GLU A 89 -0.66 -69.15 -29.90
N ALA A 90 -1.00 -68.73 -28.68
CA ALA A 90 -1.93 -69.45 -27.80
C ALA A 90 -3.38 -69.49 -28.32
N LEU A 91 -3.77 -68.56 -29.21
CA LEU A 91 -5.08 -68.59 -29.86
C LEU A 91 -5.19 -69.65 -30.96
N GLY A 92 -4.12 -70.39 -31.28
CA GLY A 92 -4.15 -71.62 -32.09
C GLY A 92 -4.55 -71.44 -33.56
N TYR A 93 -4.82 -70.21 -34.00
CA TYR A 93 -5.24 -69.93 -35.38
C TYR A 93 -4.14 -70.25 -36.41
N MET A 94 -2.87 -70.07 -36.04
CA MET A 94 -1.74 -70.42 -36.91
C MET A 94 -1.54 -71.93 -37.01
N ASP A 95 -1.78 -72.67 -35.92
CA ASP A 95 -1.70 -74.13 -35.90
C ASP A 95 -2.85 -74.75 -36.67
N GLU A 96 -4.07 -74.23 -36.55
CA GLU A 96 -5.23 -74.74 -37.28
C GLU A 96 -5.13 -74.44 -38.78
N VAL A 97 -4.63 -73.27 -39.17
CA VAL A 97 -4.36 -72.95 -40.59
C VAL A 97 -3.23 -73.82 -41.15
N SER A 98 -2.21 -74.13 -40.35
CA SER A 98 -1.13 -75.05 -40.75
C SER A 98 -1.65 -76.49 -40.88
N ARG A 99 -2.45 -76.96 -39.91
CA ARG A 99 -3.11 -78.27 -39.93
C ARG A 99 -4.00 -78.44 -41.17
N LEU A 100 -4.81 -77.43 -41.50
CA LEU A 100 -5.66 -77.45 -42.70
C LEU A 100 -4.86 -77.40 -44.01
N ARG A 101 -3.71 -76.71 -44.04
CA ARG A 101 -2.79 -76.77 -45.19
C ARG A 101 -2.18 -78.15 -45.36
N ASP A 102 -1.77 -78.79 -44.28
CA ASP A 102 -1.17 -80.12 -44.29
C ASP A 102 -2.20 -81.21 -44.67
N GLU A 103 -3.42 -81.13 -44.13
CA GLU A 103 -4.53 -82.01 -44.55
C GLU A 103 -4.83 -81.89 -46.04
N ARG A 104 -4.82 -80.67 -46.60
CA ARG A 104 -4.96 -80.46 -48.04
C ARG A 104 -3.82 -81.11 -48.82
N ALA A 105 -2.57 -80.90 -48.40
CA ALA A 105 -1.42 -81.50 -49.08
C ALA A 105 -1.52 -83.04 -49.08
N GLN A 106 -1.94 -83.64 -47.96
CA GLN A 106 -2.15 -85.07 -47.84
C GLN A 106 -3.29 -85.58 -48.74
N LEU A 107 -4.42 -84.88 -48.79
CA LEU A 107 -5.56 -85.25 -49.64
C LEU A 107 -5.23 -85.15 -51.14
N VAL A 108 -4.51 -84.10 -51.55
CA VAL A 108 -4.05 -83.93 -52.94
C VAL A 108 -3.11 -85.08 -53.32
N THR A 109 -2.12 -85.37 -52.47
CA THR A 109 -1.16 -86.46 -52.72
C THR A 109 -1.87 -87.83 -52.78
N ARG A 110 -2.84 -88.07 -51.90
CA ARG A 110 -3.64 -89.30 -51.90
C ARG A 110 -4.44 -89.44 -53.19
N HIS A 111 -5.10 -88.38 -53.63
CA HIS A 111 -5.86 -88.38 -54.87
C HIS A 111 -4.97 -88.62 -56.10
N GLU A 112 -3.78 -88.01 -56.16
CA GLU A 112 -2.84 -88.22 -57.26
C GLU A 112 -2.33 -89.66 -57.32
N ARG A 113 -2.14 -90.31 -56.17
CA ARG A 113 -1.82 -91.75 -56.09
C ARG A 113 -2.99 -92.62 -56.54
N GLU A 114 -4.21 -92.36 -56.05
CA GLU A 114 -5.42 -93.11 -56.43
C GLU A 114 -5.73 -92.94 -57.93
N LYS A 115 -5.59 -91.73 -58.49
CA LYS A 115 -5.70 -91.45 -59.91
C LYS A 115 -4.66 -92.20 -60.73
N SER A 116 -3.40 -92.25 -60.26
CA SER A 116 -2.33 -92.99 -60.93
C SER A 116 -2.57 -94.50 -60.90
N ALA A 117 -3.06 -95.03 -59.77
CA ALA A 117 -3.43 -96.43 -59.61
C ALA A 117 -4.59 -96.83 -60.54
N LEU A 118 -5.68 -96.05 -60.52
CA LEU A 118 -6.84 -96.26 -61.41
C LEU A 118 -6.46 -96.15 -62.88
N SER A 119 -5.60 -95.19 -63.25
CA SER A 119 -5.10 -95.06 -64.63
C SER A 119 -4.29 -96.30 -65.05
N SER A 120 -3.41 -96.80 -64.18
CA SER A 120 -2.65 -98.04 -64.41
C SER A 120 -3.56 -99.26 -64.55
N GLU A 121 -4.57 -99.38 -63.69
CA GLU A 121 -5.54 -100.48 -63.70
C GLU A 121 -6.43 -100.43 -64.95
N THR A 122 -6.92 -99.24 -65.32
CA THR A 122 -7.66 -99.00 -66.57
C THR A 122 -6.83 -99.40 -67.79
N ASN A 123 -5.54 -99.03 -67.83
CA ASN A 123 -4.65 -99.41 -68.93
C ASN A 123 -4.42 -100.93 -68.97
N THR A 124 -4.38 -101.59 -67.81
CA THR A 124 -4.23 -103.05 -67.72
C THR A 124 -5.50 -103.76 -68.21
N VAL A 125 -6.69 -103.29 -67.80
CA VAL A 125 -7.97 -103.81 -68.28
C VAL A 125 -8.14 -103.58 -69.77
N ARG A 126 -7.77 -102.38 -70.28
CA ARG A 126 -7.79 -102.08 -71.72
C ARG A 126 -6.85 -102.99 -72.51
N ALA A 127 -5.66 -103.27 -71.99
CA ALA A 127 -4.72 -104.20 -72.61
C ALA A 127 -5.26 -105.65 -72.62
N ARG A 128 -5.91 -106.08 -71.53
CA ARG A 128 -6.58 -107.40 -71.45
C ARG A 128 -7.76 -107.50 -72.42
N LEU A 129 -8.60 -106.47 -72.52
CA LEU A 129 -9.68 -106.37 -73.51
C LEU A 129 -9.12 -106.49 -74.93
N ALA A 130 -8.08 -105.71 -75.26
CA ALA A 130 -7.47 -105.76 -76.59
C ALA A 130 -6.84 -107.12 -76.92
N ALA A 131 -6.23 -107.79 -75.94
CA ALA A 131 -5.69 -109.15 -76.10
C ALA A 131 -6.81 -110.18 -76.31
N MET A 132 -7.88 -110.10 -75.52
CA MET A 132 -9.05 -110.98 -75.64
C MET A 132 -9.79 -110.75 -76.96
N GLU A 133 -9.96 -109.52 -77.41
CA GLU A 133 -10.55 -109.20 -78.73
C GLU A 133 -9.71 -109.74 -79.90
N ALA A 134 -8.39 -109.82 -79.73
CA ALA A 134 -7.50 -110.43 -80.71
C ALA A 134 -7.62 -111.96 -80.70
N GLU A 135 -7.72 -112.57 -79.52
CA GLU A 135 -7.91 -114.01 -79.35
C GLU A 135 -9.28 -114.48 -79.84
N TYR A 136 -10.34 -113.73 -79.51
CA TYR A 136 -11.69 -113.95 -80.02
C TYR A 136 -11.74 -113.88 -81.55
N ARG A 137 -11.05 -112.90 -82.16
CA ARG A 137 -10.89 -112.84 -83.63
C ARG A 137 -10.15 -114.06 -84.18
N ARG A 138 -9.08 -114.49 -83.53
CA ARG A 138 -8.32 -115.69 -83.92
C ARG A 138 -9.18 -116.95 -83.91
N VAL A 139 -9.97 -117.15 -82.86
CA VAL A 139 -10.89 -118.30 -82.71
C VAL A 139 -12.02 -118.20 -83.73
N LEU A 140 -12.58 -117.00 -83.98
CA LEU A 140 -13.57 -116.80 -85.04
C LEU A 140 -13.01 -117.18 -86.42
N GLU A 141 -11.79 -116.74 -86.74
CA GLU A 141 -11.11 -117.07 -87.99
C GLU A 141 -10.82 -118.58 -88.11
N GLU A 142 -10.47 -119.27 -87.01
CA GLU A 142 -10.30 -120.73 -86.97
C GLU A 142 -11.64 -121.45 -87.22
N VAL A 143 -12.72 -121.01 -86.58
CA VAL A 143 -14.07 -121.60 -86.71
C VAL A 143 -14.69 -121.35 -88.09
N GLU A 144 -14.53 -120.14 -88.64
CA GLU A 144 -15.00 -119.77 -89.99
C GLU A 144 -14.14 -120.43 -91.08
N GLY A 145 -12.84 -120.62 -90.84
CA GLY A 145 -11.92 -121.29 -91.77
C GLY A 145 -12.15 -122.81 -91.90
N HIS A 146 -12.81 -123.46 -90.94
CA HIS A 146 -13.02 -124.92 -90.92
C HIS A 146 -14.35 -125.38 -91.57
N HIS A 147 -15.02 -124.51 -92.34
CA HIS A 147 -16.29 -124.82 -93.04
C HIS A 147 -16.16 -125.59 -94.37
N CYS A 148 -15.03 -126.29 -94.60
CA CYS A 148 -14.87 -127.19 -95.75
C CYS A 148 -14.69 -128.64 -95.25
N SER A 149 -15.77 -129.42 -95.39
CA SER A 149 -15.77 -130.82 -95.84
C SER A 149 -14.43 -131.58 -95.78
N GLY A 150 -14.30 -132.68 -95.03
CA GLY A 150 -15.32 -133.26 -94.17
C GLY A 150 -14.80 -134.52 -93.46
N ASN A 151 -14.73 -134.43 -92.14
CA ASN A 151 -15.03 -135.48 -91.16
C ASN A 151 -14.45 -135.05 -89.82
N GLU A 152 -15.18 -134.27 -89.02
CA GLU A 152 -14.85 -134.04 -87.61
C GLU A 152 -16.01 -133.36 -86.87
N SER A 153 -17.09 -134.10 -86.59
CA SER A 153 -18.24 -133.64 -85.80
C SER A 153 -17.99 -133.64 -84.28
N HIS A 154 -16.73 -133.76 -83.84
CA HIS A 154 -16.34 -133.67 -82.42
C HIS A 154 -15.60 -132.37 -82.06
N ASN A 155 -15.01 -131.64 -83.02
CA ASN A 155 -14.28 -130.38 -82.74
C ASN A 155 -15.16 -129.12 -82.71
N GLN A 156 -16.41 -129.21 -83.18
CA GLN A 156 -17.33 -128.06 -83.24
C GLN A 156 -18.03 -127.77 -81.89
N GLY A 157 -18.06 -128.75 -80.98
CA GLY A 157 -18.59 -128.58 -79.63
C GLY A 157 -17.63 -127.83 -78.71
N ASP A 158 -16.34 -128.16 -78.79
CA ASP A 158 -15.29 -127.55 -77.95
C ASP A 158 -15.05 -126.09 -78.34
N ALA A 159 -15.00 -125.77 -79.64
CA ALA A 159 -14.86 -124.39 -80.10
C ALA A 159 -16.05 -123.48 -79.72
N LYS A 160 -17.25 -124.05 -79.61
CA LYS A 160 -18.43 -123.31 -79.14
C LYS A 160 -18.39 -123.08 -77.63
N ALA A 161 -17.92 -124.06 -76.86
CA ALA A 161 -17.74 -123.91 -75.42
C ALA A 161 -16.66 -122.86 -75.09
N GLU A 162 -15.53 -122.85 -75.83
CA GLU A 162 -14.50 -121.81 -75.70
C GLU A 162 -15.04 -120.42 -76.08
N LEU A 163 -15.90 -120.33 -77.11
CA LEU A 163 -16.52 -119.06 -77.50
C LEU A 163 -17.49 -118.53 -76.45
N ASP A 164 -18.28 -119.42 -75.83
CA ASP A 164 -19.21 -119.05 -74.75
C ASP A 164 -18.43 -118.67 -73.47
N GLU A 165 -17.30 -119.32 -73.17
CA GLU A 165 -16.42 -118.95 -72.06
C GLU A 165 -15.73 -117.59 -72.30
N LEU A 166 -15.24 -117.33 -73.52
CA LEU A 166 -14.69 -116.04 -73.90
C LEU A 166 -15.72 -114.91 -73.83
N HIS A 167 -16.97 -115.16 -74.27
CA HIS A 167 -18.05 -114.19 -74.09
C HIS A 167 -18.32 -113.89 -72.62
N HIS A 168 -18.32 -114.91 -71.77
CA HIS A 168 -18.55 -114.71 -70.33
C HIS A 168 -17.43 -113.89 -69.68
N ILE A 169 -16.17 -114.13 -70.07
CA ILE A 169 -15.01 -113.34 -69.61
C ILE A 169 -15.10 -111.91 -70.14
N TYR A 170 -15.50 -111.70 -71.40
CA TYR A 170 -15.69 -110.38 -72.00
C TYR A 170 -16.75 -109.57 -71.24
N ASP A 171 -17.92 -110.17 -70.98
CA ASP A 171 -19.01 -109.52 -70.25
C ASP A 171 -18.60 -109.17 -68.81
N SER A 172 -17.84 -110.04 -68.14
CA SER A 172 -17.28 -109.75 -66.81
C SER A 172 -16.30 -108.56 -66.86
N LEU A 173 -15.44 -108.51 -67.86
CA LEU A 173 -14.41 -107.47 -67.98
C LEU A 173 -15.04 -106.09 -68.34
N VAL A 174 -16.12 -106.09 -69.13
CA VAL A 174 -16.92 -104.89 -69.41
C VAL A 174 -17.65 -104.42 -68.15
N ALA A 175 -18.18 -105.33 -67.33
CA ALA A 175 -18.81 -104.98 -66.07
C ALA A 175 -17.81 -104.34 -65.09
N ASP A 176 -16.60 -104.90 -64.97
CA ASP A 176 -15.52 -104.34 -64.13
C ASP A 176 -15.09 -102.95 -64.63
N HIS A 177 -14.99 -102.75 -65.95
CA HIS A 177 -14.66 -101.45 -66.53
C HIS A 177 -15.73 -100.39 -66.20
N LEU A 178 -17.01 -100.75 -66.32
CA LEU A 178 -18.12 -99.86 -65.98
C LEU A 178 -18.17 -99.54 -64.48
N GLU A 179 -17.85 -100.49 -63.61
CA GLU A 179 -17.78 -100.25 -62.17
C GLU A 179 -16.61 -99.31 -61.80
N MET A 180 -15.45 -99.50 -62.43
CA MET A 180 -14.30 -98.61 -62.30
C MET A 180 -14.60 -97.20 -62.80
N GLU A 181 -15.29 -97.06 -63.94
CA GLU A 181 -15.72 -95.77 -64.47
C GLU A 181 -16.72 -95.06 -63.54
N ARG A 182 -17.65 -95.80 -62.91
CA ARG A 182 -18.55 -95.26 -61.89
C ARG A 182 -17.77 -94.79 -60.65
N ALA A 183 -16.78 -95.55 -60.19
CA ALA A 183 -15.92 -95.17 -59.07
C ALA A 183 -15.09 -93.90 -59.39
N GLN A 184 -14.55 -93.81 -60.60
CA GLN A 184 -13.84 -92.62 -61.08
C GLN A 184 -14.75 -91.39 -61.15
N ASN A 185 -15.97 -91.53 -61.66
CA ASN A 185 -16.93 -90.42 -61.71
C ASN A 185 -17.39 -89.98 -60.32
N SER A 186 -17.56 -90.92 -59.38
CA SER A 186 -17.89 -90.61 -57.98
C SER A 186 -16.78 -89.81 -57.28
N THR A 187 -15.52 -90.22 -57.43
CA THR A 187 -14.37 -89.50 -56.85
C THR A 187 -14.19 -88.11 -57.46
N LEU A 188 -14.44 -87.95 -58.77
CA LEU A 188 -14.43 -86.65 -59.43
C LEU A 188 -15.52 -85.70 -58.87
N THR A 189 -16.71 -86.21 -58.58
CA THR A 189 -17.79 -85.41 -57.96
C THR A 189 -17.40 -84.97 -56.55
N GLN A 190 -16.83 -85.86 -55.72
CA GLN A 190 -16.36 -85.50 -54.37
C GLN A 190 -15.29 -84.41 -54.42
N LEU A 191 -14.39 -84.45 -55.42
CA LEU A 191 -13.34 -83.46 -55.58
C LEU A 191 -13.89 -82.08 -55.95
N LYS A 192 -14.89 -82.02 -56.84
CA LYS A 192 -15.59 -80.77 -57.16
C LYS A 192 -16.31 -80.17 -55.95
N GLU A 193 -16.94 -81.00 -55.13
CA GLU A 193 -17.57 -80.51 -53.88
C GLU A 193 -16.54 -79.96 -52.88
N LEU A 194 -15.38 -80.63 -52.77
CA LEU A 194 -14.29 -80.17 -51.91
C LEU A 194 -13.71 -78.82 -52.39
N GLU A 195 -13.55 -78.66 -53.71
CA GLU A 195 -13.08 -77.41 -54.32
C GLU A 195 -14.05 -76.25 -54.05
N VAL A 196 -15.36 -76.48 -54.18
CA VAL A 196 -16.38 -75.47 -53.84
C VAL A 196 -16.31 -75.09 -52.36
N ARG A 197 -16.16 -76.07 -51.45
CA ARG A 197 -16.01 -75.79 -50.00
C ARG A 197 -14.75 -74.99 -49.71
N PHE A 198 -13.64 -75.32 -50.37
CA PHE A 198 -12.39 -74.59 -50.22
C PHE A 198 -12.51 -73.13 -50.66
N ASN A 199 -13.12 -72.89 -51.82
CA ASN A 199 -13.33 -71.52 -52.32
C ASN A 199 -14.26 -70.70 -51.41
N ALA A 200 -15.28 -71.33 -50.82
CA ALA A 200 -16.13 -70.70 -49.82
C ALA A 200 -15.34 -70.33 -48.55
N LEU A 201 -14.53 -71.25 -48.01
CA LEU A 201 -13.69 -71.00 -46.83
C LEU A 201 -12.66 -69.90 -47.09
N ASN A 202 -12.03 -69.89 -48.27
CA ASN A 202 -11.07 -68.87 -48.63
C ASN A 202 -11.73 -67.48 -48.73
N THR A 203 -12.98 -67.42 -49.20
CA THR A 203 -13.77 -66.18 -49.23
C THR A 203 -14.08 -65.69 -47.82
N GLU A 204 -14.48 -66.59 -46.91
CA GLU A 204 -14.71 -66.26 -45.50
C GLU A 204 -13.43 -65.76 -44.82
N LEU A 205 -12.28 -66.40 -45.08
CA LEU A 205 -10.98 -65.98 -44.55
C LEU A 205 -10.60 -64.57 -45.01
N VAL A 206 -10.79 -64.24 -46.29
CA VAL A 206 -10.54 -62.89 -46.83
C VAL A 206 -11.47 -61.86 -46.17
N GLN A 207 -12.74 -62.19 -45.93
CA GLN A 207 -13.68 -61.30 -45.24
C GLN A 207 -13.27 -61.06 -43.78
N VAL A 208 -12.84 -62.09 -43.06
CA VAL A 208 -12.34 -61.98 -41.70
C VAL A 208 -11.06 -61.12 -41.65
N SER A 209 -10.12 -61.33 -42.59
CA SER A 209 -8.92 -60.51 -42.70
C SER A 209 -9.25 -59.03 -42.91
N LYS A 210 -10.18 -58.73 -43.82
CA LYS A 210 -10.61 -57.36 -44.09
C LYS A 210 -11.33 -56.71 -42.90
N ALA A 211 -12.15 -57.48 -42.17
CA ALA A 211 -12.80 -57.01 -40.95
C ALA A 211 -11.76 -56.70 -39.85
N TYR A 212 -10.74 -57.54 -39.73
CA TYR A 212 -9.64 -57.33 -38.80
C TYR A 212 -8.83 -56.07 -39.14
N GLU A 213 -8.43 -55.87 -40.40
CA GLU A 213 -7.77 -54.64 -40.87
C GLU A 213 -8.60 -53.39 -40.60
N THR A 214 -9.91 -53.47 -40.82
CA THR A 214 -10.84 -52.35 -40.52
C THR A 214 -10.88 -52.05 -39.02
N SER A 215 -10.91 -53.08 -38.17
CA SER A 215 -10.89 -52.90 -36.72
C SER A 215 -9.58 -52.29 -36.21
N LEU A 216 -8.44 -52.67 -36.80
CA LEU A 216 -7.12 -52.08 -36.54
C LEU A 216 -7.07 -50.60 -36.91
N ALA A 217 -7.65 -50.22 -38.06
CA ALA A 217 -7.72 -48.83 -38.49
C ALA A 217 -8.55 -47.97 -37.52
N VAL A 218 -9.71 -48.48 -37.07
CA VAL A 218 -10.56 -47.79 -36.08
C VAL A 218 -9.82 -47.60 -34.75
N TYR A 219 -9.08 -48.63 -34.31
CA TYR A 219 -8.30 -48.54 -33.08
C TYR A 219 -7.16 -47.51 -33.18
N ALA A 220 -6.45 -47.46 -34.31
CA ALA A 220 -5.40 -46.48 -34.54
C ALA A 220 -5.92 -45.03 -34.59
N ASP A 221 -7.11 -44.81 -35.16
CA ASP A 221 -7.73 -43.48 -35.16
C ASP A 221 -8.27 -43.06 -33.79
N PHE A 222 -8.74 -44.01 -32.98
CA PHE A 222 -9.08 -43.76 -31.58
C PHE A 222 -7.84 -43.34 -30.77
N GLU A 223 -6.72 -44.06 -30.88
CA GLU A 223 -5.47 -43.69 -30.22
C GLU A 223 -4.98 -42.29 -30.63
N ARG A 224 -4.99 -41.97 -31.93
CA ARG A 224 -4.63 -40.61 -32.41
C ARG A 224 -5.53 -39.52 -31.83
N THR A 225 -6.84 -39.78 -31.76
CA THR A 225 -7.80 -38.80 -31.24
C THR A 225 -7.60 -38.59 -29.74
N SER A 226 -7.37 -39.68 -29.00
CA SER A 226 -7.03 -39.64 -27.58
C SER A 226 -5.73 -38.87 -27.33
N ASP A 227 -4.67 -39.16 -28.09
CA ASP A 227 -3.38 -38.47 -28.00
C ASP A 227 -3.48 -36.97 -28.29
N ASN A 228 -4.22 -36.60 -29.33
CA ASN A 228 -4.43 -35.18 -29.66
C ASN A 228 -5.23 -34.45 -28.57
N SER A 229 -6.24 -35.11 -27.99
CA SER A 229 -6.99 -34.59 -26.86
C SER A 229 -6.10 -34.38 -25.63
N MET A 230 -5.31 -35.40 -25.26
CA MET A 230 -4.35 -35.32 -24.16
C MET A 230 -3.31 -34.23 -24.36
N LYS A 231 -2.72 -34.10 -25.55
CA LYS A 231 -1.78 -33.01 -25.87
C LYS A 231 -2.42 -31.63 -25.72
N SER A 232 -3.69 -31.48 -26.09
CA SER A 232 -4.42 -30.23 -25.91
C SER A 232 -4.65 -29.90 -24.44
N MET A 233 -5.00 -30.90 -23.62
CA MET A 233 -5.19 -30.74 -22.18
C MET A 233 -3.89 -30.37 -21.48
N VAL A 234 -2.78 -31.04 -21.84
CA VAL A 234 -1.44 -30.72 -21.31
C VAL A 234 -1.07 -29.27 -21.63
N LYS A 235 -1.27 -28.85 -22.89
CA LYS A 235 -1.01 -27.46 -23.30
C LYS A 235 -1.85 -26.46 -22.50
N SER A 236 -3.15 -26.72 -22.30
CA SER A 236 -4.03 -25.86 -21.50
C SER A 236 -3.61 -25.78 -20.03
N LEU A 237 -3.09 -26.88 -19.47
CA LEU A 237 -2.55 -26.93 -18.11
C LEU A 237 -1.28 -26.09 -17.97
N ASP A 238 -0.37 -26.14 -18.96
CA ASP A 238 0.85 -25.32 -18.96
C ASP A 238 0.54 -23.81 -19.08
N GLU A 239 -0.45 -23.45 -19.90
CA GLU A 239 -0.95 -22.07 -20.00
C GLU A 239 -1.57 -21.60 -18.68
N ALA A 240 -2.37 -22.45 -18.01
CA ALA A 240 -2.93 -22.12 -16.70
C ALA A 240 -1.84 -21.98 -15.61
N ARG A 241 -0.82 -22.85 -15.64
CA ARG A 241 0.31 -22.80 -14.70
C ARG A 241 1.11 -21.50 -14.85
N THR A 242 1.35 -21.07 -16.09
CA THR A 242 2.08 -19.82 -16.37
C THR A 242 1.27 -18.59 -15.94
N ASP A 243 -0.06 -18.57 -16.15
CA ASP A 243 -0.93 -17.50 -15.64
C ASP A 243 -0.94 -17.42 -14.10
N ILE A 244 -1.02 -18.57 -13.42
CA ILE A 244 -0.95 -18.64 -11.95
C ILE A 244 0.39 -18.09 -11.43
N GLN A 245 1.50 -18.44 -12.08
CA GLN A 245 2.83 -17.92 -11.71
C GLN A 245 2.92 -16.41 -11.89
N ALA A 246 2.39 -15.88 -13.00
CA ALA A 246 2.35 -14.44 -13.25
C ALA A 246 1.50 -13.68 -12.22
N LYS A 247 0.32 -14.21 -11.87
CA LYS A 247 -0.56 -13.65 -10.84
C LYS A 247 0.09 -13.68 -9.45
N SER A 248 0.76 -14.77 -9.09
CA SER A 248 1.50 -14.90 -7.83
C SER A 248 2.62 -13.87 -7.71
N ALA A 249 3.40 -13.67 -8.78
CA ALA A 249 4.45 -12.64 -8.81
C ALA A 249 3.87 -11.22 -8.66
N ARG A 250 2.72 -10.93 -9.28
CA ARG A 250 2.01 -9.66 -9.11
C ARG A 250 1.51 -9.46 -7.68
N LEU A 251 1.01 -10.52 -7.05
CA LEU A 251 0.54 -10.50 -5.67
C LEU A 251 1.68 -10.17 -4.70
N GLY A 252 2.86 -10.80 -4.85
CA GLY A 252 4.04 -10.46 -4.04
C GLY A 252 4.53 -9.01 -4.24
N LYS A 253 4.41 -8.47 -5.45
CA LYS A 253 4.70 -7.04 -5.70
C LYS A 253 3.71 -6.12 -5.01
N LEU A 254 2.42 -6.44 -5.03
CA LEU A 254 1.39 -5.65 -4.33
C LEU A 254 1.55 -5.71 -2.81
N GLU A 255 1.93 -6.87 -2.26
CA GLU A 255 2.21 -7.01 -0.82
C GLU A 255 3.39 -6.13 -0.38
N SER A 256 4.47 -6.09 -1.15
CA SER A 256 5.61 -5.22 -0.83
C SER A 256 5.24 -3.74 -0.92
N GLN A 257 4.47 -3.35 -1.94
CA GLN A 257 3.95 -1.97 -2.05
C GLN A 257 3.01 -1.60 -0.89
N LEU A 258 2.17 -2.52 -0.43
CA LEU A 258 1.30 -2.31 0.73
C LEU A 258 2.11 -2.09 2.01
N GLN A 259 3.22 -2.81 2.21
CA GLN A 259 4.08 -2.62 3.37
C GLN A 259 4.77 -1.25 3.36
N VAL A 260 5.25 -0.80 2.19
CA VAL A 260 5.80 0.55 2.03
C VAL A 260 4.74 1.61 2.32
N ALA A 261 3.54 1.49 1.75
CA ALA A 261 2.45 2.42 2.01
C ALA A 261 2.06 2.48 3.50
N LYS A 262 2.13 1.35 4.21
CA LYS A 262 1.91 1.30 5.67
C LYS A 262 3.01 2.02 6.46
N SER A 263 4.28 1.90 6.06
CA SER A 263 5.36 2.62 6.75
C SER A 263 5.26 4.12 6.50
N GLU A 264 5.00 4.54 5.27
CA GLU A 264 4.78 5.95 4.92
C GLU A 264 3.60 6.55 5.68
N LEU A 265 2.50 5.79 5.84
CA LEU A 265 1.36 6.23 6.65
C LEU A 265 1.72 6.39 8.13
N ALA A 266 2.57 5.51 8.68
CA ALA A 266 3.02 5.61 10.06
C ALA A 266 3.94 6.83 10.28
N GLU A 267 4.86 7.09 9.34
CA GLU A 267 5.71 8.28 9.35
C GLU A 267 4.89 9.57 9.25
N ALA A 268 3.94 9.64 8.32
CA ALA A 268 3.04 10.78 8.18
C ALA A 268 2.23 11.04 9.46
N LYS A 269 1.76 10.00 10.15
CA LYS A 269 1.06 10.15 11.45
C LYS A 269 1.96 10.74 12.53
N ASN A 270 3.22 10.30 12.60
CA ASN A 270 4.19 10.85 13.56
C ASN A 270 4.51 12.32 13.25
N GLU A 271 4.62 12.67 11.96
CA GLU A 271 4.86 14.05 11.52
C GLU A 271 3.66 14.97 11.85
N ILE A 272 2.42 14.49 11.68
CA ILE A 272 1.21 15.21 12.13
C ILE A 272 1.22 15.45 13.63
N ALA A 273 1.61 14.45 14.43
CA ALA A 273 1.67 14.59 15.89
C ALA A 273 2.69 15.67 16.29
N SER A 274 3.89 15.64 15.71
CA SER A 274 4.94 16.65 15.92
C SER A 274 4.48 18.06 15.51
N LEU A 275 3.87 18.20 14.33
CA LEU A 275 3.33 19.48 13.87
C LEU A 275 2.20 20.00 14.77
N SER A 276 1.37 19.11 15.31
CA SER A 276 0.29 19.46 16.24
C SER A 276 0.84 19.99 17.56
N GLU A 277 1.87 19.34 18.12
CA GLU A 277 2.57 19.83 19.31
C GLU A 277 3.21 21.21 19.07
N SER A 278 3.86 21.38 17.92
CA SER A 278 4.48 22.65 17.53
C SER A 278 3.45 23.77 17.34
N LEU A 279 2.29 23.45 16.74
CA LEU A 279 1.16 24.39 16.61
C LEU A 279 0.61 24.81 17.98
N GLN A 280 0.48 23.86 18.91
CA GLN A 280 0.03 24.16 20.27
C GLN A 280 1.01 25.08 21.00
N ALA A 281 2.32 24.80 20.93
CA ALA A 281 3.34 25.65 21.53
C ALA A 281 3.36 27.07 20.93
N SER A 282 3.11 27.21 19.62
CA SER A 282 2.99 28.53 18.97
C SER A 282 1.75 29.30 19.45
N ARG A 283 0.60 28.63 19.62
CA ARG A 283 -0.61 29.27 20.19
C ARG A 283 -0.40 29.73 21.64
N GLU A 284 0.32 28.95 22.45
CA GLU A 284 0.67 29.36 23.81
C GLU A 284 1.58 30.59 23.83
N LYS A 285 2.54 30.69 22.89
CA LYS A 285 3.37 31.88 22.71
C LYS A 285 2.55 33.09 22.25
N GLU A 286 1.64 32.93 21.30
CA GLU A 286 0.72 33.97 20.84
C GLU A 286 -0.10 34.54 22.00
N SER A 287 -0.74 33.67 22.79
CA SER A 287 -1.50 34.08 23.98
C SER A 287 -0.63 34.81 25.02
N THR A 288 0.62 34.38 25.20
CA THR A 288 1.57 35.06 26.10
C THR A 288 1.95 36.44 25.56
N LEU A 289 2.18 36.56 24.25
CA LEU A 289 2.51 37.83 23.60
C LEU A 289 1.35 38.82 23.65
N GLU A 290 0.12 38.38 23.39
CA GLU A 290 -1.10 39.19 23.57
C GLU A 290 -1.20 39.73 25.00
N ALA A 291 -1.04 38.87 26.02
CA ALA A 291 -1.08 39.30 27.41
C ALA A 291 0.03 40.32 27.76
N THR A 292 1.23 40.18 27.17
CA THR A 292 2.30 41.17 27.34
C THR A 292 2.02 42.48 26.61
N LEU A 293 1.36 42.43 25.44
CA LEU A 293 0.97 43.61 24.68
C LEU A 293 -0.10 44.40 25.46
N ASP A 294 -1.15 43.74 25.95
CA ASP A 294 -2.20 44.36 26.76
C ASP A 294 -1.62 45.06 28.00
N ARG A 295 -0.64 44.43 28.65
CA ARG A 295 0.05 45.01 29.81
C ARG A 295 0.84 46.26 29.41
N ALA A 296 1.60 46.20 28.31
CA ALA A 296 2.37 47.32 27.82
C ALA A 296 1.48 48.50 27.41
N GLU A 297 0.33 48.24 26.79
CA GLU A 297 -0.66 49.26 26.45
C GLU A 297 -1.26 49.91 27.71
N SER A 298 -1.55 49.12 28.75
CA SER A 298 -2.01 49.65 30.03
C SER A 298 -0.96 50.53 30.71
N GLU A 299 0.31 50.10 30.72
CA GLU A 299 1.42 50.87 31.29
C GLU A 299 1.64 52.18 30.52
N PHE A 300 1.54 52.13 29.19
CA PHE A 300 1.59 53.31 28.32
C PHE A 300 0.46 54.31 28.62
N SER A 301 -0.78 53.83 28.78
CA SER A 301 -1.94 54.66 29.11
C SER A 301 -1.77 55.37 30.48
N ASN A 302 -1.22 54.67 31.47
CA ASN A 302 -0.90 55.23 32.77
C ASN A 302 0.21 56.30 32.68
N ALA A 303 1.30 56.03 31.96
CA ALA A 303 2.38 56.99 31.77
C ALA A 303 1.88 58.27 31.08
N LYS A 304 1.02 58.14 30.07
CA LYS A 304 0.41 59.28 29.39
C LYS A 304 -0.49 60.10 30.32
N SER A 305 -1.24 59.44 31.20
CA SER A 305 -2.05 60.12 32.21
C SER A 305 -1.19 60.88 33.23
N MET A 306 -0.06 60.31 33.65
CA MET A 306 0.92 61.00 34.50
C MET A 306 1.55 62.22 33.82
N GLN A 307 1.87 62.12 32.52
CA GLN A 307 2.36 63.25 31.74
C GLN A 307 1.37 64.42 31.77
N VAL A 308 0.09 64.17 31.49
CA VAL A 308 -0.96 65.21 31.51
C VAL A 308 -1.09 65.86 32.90
N ALA A 309 -1.02 65.05 33.97
CA ALA A 309 -1.07 65.57 35.34
C ALA A 309 0.14 66.47 35.67
N LEU A 310 1.35 66.11 35.22
CA LEU A 310 2.55 66.92 35.39
C LEU A 310 2.51 68.21 34.58
N GLU A 311 2.03 68.16 33.34
CA GLU A 311 1.82 69.36 32.50
C GLU A 311 0.86 70.34 33.17
N SER A 312 -0.25 69.85 33.74
CA SER A 312 -1.17 70.67 34.52
C SER A 312 -0.52 71.28 35.76
N LYS A 313 0.35 70.52 36.46
CA LYS A 313 1.06 71.01 37.65
C LYS A 313 2.09 72.08 37.30
N ILE A 314 2.84 71.90 36.20
CA ILE A 314 3.76 72.91 35.66
C ILE A 314 3.01 74.20 35.34
N ALA A 315 1.88 74.10 34.62
CA ALA A 315 1.08 75.28 34.28
C ALA A 315 0.62 76.03 35.53
N SER A 316 0.13 75.31 36.55
CA SER A 316 -0.25 75.91 37.83
C SER A 316 0.92 76.60 38.55
N LEU A 317 2.10 75.97 38.58
CA LEU A 317 3.28 76.55 39.22
C LEU A 317 3.76 77.81 38.47
N GLN A 318 3.72 77.80 37.14
CA GLN A 318 4.04 78.96 36.32
C GLN A 318 3.09 80.14 36.59
N THR A 319 1.79 79.87 36.76
CA THR A 319 0.82 80.91 37.16
C THR A 319 1.15 81.46 38.55
N GLN A 320 1.43 80.60 39.54
CA GLN A 320 1.80 81.05 40.89
C GLN A 320 3.07 81.91 40.90
N ILE A 321 4.10 81.52 40.13
CA ILE A 321 5.33 82.31 39.97
C ILE A 321 5.02 83.66 39.33
N ALA A 322 4.17 83.70 38.30
CA ALA A 322 3.78 84.95 37.65
C ALA A 322 3.04 85.88 38.63
N ASP A 323 2.09 85.35 39.40
CA ASP A 323 1.32 86.10 40.41
C ASP A 323 2.24 86.66 41.51
N LEU A 324 3.17 85.85 42.03
CA LEU A 324 4.17 86.29 43.01
C LEU A 324 5.11 87.35 42.43
N THR A 325 5.47 87.24 41.16
CA THR A 325 6.31 88.24 40.47
C THR A 325 5.58 89.58 40.34
N VAL A 326 4.28 89.57 40.04
CA VAL A 326 3.43 90.76 40.01
C VAL A 326 3.31 91.36 41.41
N LEU A 327 3.02 90.54 42.43
CA LEU A 327 2.96 90.97 43.83
C LEU A 327 4.26 91.65 44.25
N LEU A 328 5.40 91.04 44.00
CA LEU A 328 6.71 91.59 44.36
C LEU A 328 7.01 92.91 43.63
N SER A 329 6.58 93.04 42.38
CA SER A 329 6.70 94.28 41.60
C SER A 329 5.82 95.39 42.16
N ASN A 330 4.57 95.08 42.50
CA ASN A 330 3.63 96.01 43.12
C ASN A 330 4.12 96.47 44.50
N THR A 331 4.64 95.55 45.32
CA THR A 331 5.22 95.88 46.62
C THR A 331 6.41 96.82 46.42
N ARG A 332 7.37 96.48 45.55
CA ARG A 332 8.51 97.38 45.23
C ARG A 332 8.08 98.77 44.80
N GLN A 333 7.05 98.87 43.96
CA GLN A 333 6.55 100.16 43.48
C GLN A 333 5.88 100.96 44.60
N SER A 334 5.07 100.31 45.45
CA SER A 334 4.43 100.91 46.62
C SER A 334 5.44 101.38 47.66
N THR A 335 6.43 100.54 47.99
CA THR A 335 7.52 100.91 48.91
C THR A 335 8.34 102.06 48.35
N GLY A 336 8.69 102.00 47.05
CA GLY A 336 9.41 103.08 46.37
C GLY A 336 8.66 104.41 46.40
N ALA A 337 7.35 104.40 46.14
CA ALA A 337 6.50 105.58 46.24
C ALA A 337 6.43 106.13 47.67
N THR A 338 6.35 105.24 48.67
CA THR A 338 6.32 105.62 50.09
C THR A 338 7.64 106.28 50.52
N ILE A 339 8.78 105.69 50.16
CA ILE A 339 10.11 106.26 50.42
C ILE A 339 10.23 107.63 49.76
N GLN A 340 9.82 107.76 48.49
CA GLN A 340 9.90 109.04 47.77
C GLN A 340 9.00 110.12 48.39
N SER A 341 7.82 109.75 48.88
CA SER A 341 6.93 110.64 49.63
C SER A 341 7.57 111.11 50.95
N LEU A 342 8.17 110.20 51.71
CA LEU A 342 8.87 110.53 52.96
C LEU A 342 10.08 111.44 52.71
N GLN A 343 10.85 111.17 51.65
CA GLN A 343 11.95 112.04 51.22
C GLN A 343 11.47 113.47 50.94
N THR A 344 10.37 113.59 50.19
CA THR A 344 9.76 114.89 49.86
C THR A 344 9.26 115.63 51.11
N GLN A 345 8.71 114.92 52.10
CA GLN A 345 8.29 115.51 53.37
C GLN A 345 9.48 116.01 54.19
N LEU A 346 10.56 115.24 54.24
CA LEU A 346 11.79 115.62 54.93
C LEU A 346 12.41 116.88 54.30
N ASP A 347 12.51 116.94 52.98
CA ASP A 347 13.04 118.10 52.25
C ASP A 347 12.22 119.36 52.53
N ARG A 348 10.88 119.26 52.54
CA ARG A 348 10.00 120.39 52.90
C ARG A 348 10.18 120.83 54.36
N SER A 349 10.35 119.90 55.29
CA SER A 349 10.60 120.23 56.69
C SER A 349 11.93 120.96 56.86
N ASN A 350 12.98 120.45 56.22
CA ASN A 350 14.30 121.09 56.20
C ASN A 350 14.25 122.51 55.61
N GLN A 351 13.53 122.69 54.51
CA GLN A 351 13.33 124.02 53.92
C GLN A 351 12.60 124.96 54.89
N THR A 352 11.51 124.49 55.51
CA THR A 352 10.74 125.29 56.49
C THR A 352 11.62 125.70 57.67
N LEU A 353 12.46 124.81 58.17
CA LEU A 353 13.41 125.12 59.24
C LEU A 353 14.45 126.15 58.81
N GLN A 354 15.02 126.02 57.61
CA GLN A 354 15.94 127.02 57.06
C GLN A 354 15.30 128.40 56.95
N GLU A 355 14.05 128.47 56.46
CA GLU A 355 13.29 129.71 56.37
C GLU A 355 13.04 130.32 57.76
N THR A 356 12.69 129.49 58.75
CA THR A 356 12.44 129.92 60.13
C THR A 356 13.72 130.45 60.80
N VAL A 357 14.83 129.74 60.67
CA VAL A 357 16.15 130.17 61.19
C VAL A 357 16.59 131.47 60.55
N THR A 358 16.40 131.62 59.23
CA THR A 358 16.75 132.84 58.49
C THR A 358 15.90 134.02 58.94
N SER A 359 14.59 133.80 59.14
CA SER A 359 13.66 134.79 59.68
C SER A 359 14.04 135.24 61.09
N MET A 360 14.28 134.30 62.01
CA MET A 360 14.73 134.59 63.38
C MET A 360 16.05 135.37 63.40
N LYS A 361 17.03 134.94 62.59
CA LYS A 361 18.32 135.63 62.47
C LYS A 361 18.14 137.08 62.00
N SER A 362 17.27 137.31 61.01
CA SER A 362 16.98 138.64 60.48
C SER A 362 16.28 139.53 61.52
N SER A 363 15.30 138.98 62.24
CA SER A 363 14.61 139.66 63.35
C SER A 363 15.58 140.01 64.49
N HIS A 364 16.43 139.08 64.91
CA HIS A 364 17.43 139.32 65.94
C HIS A 364 18.47 140.37 65.51
N MET A 365 18.95 140.31 64.27
CA MET A 365 19.85 141.36 63.74
C MET A 365 19.18 142.74 63.77
N ALA A 366 17.90 142.85 63.40
CA ALA A 366 17.16 144.11 63.46
C ALA A 366 17.01 144.63 64.90
N GLN A 367 16.72 143.75 65.87
CA GLN A 367 16.66 144.11 67.30
C GLN A 367 18.02 144.57 67.81
N MET A 368 19.09 143.82 67.50
CA MET A 368 20.47 144.17 67.88
C MET A 368 20.90 145.50 67.28
N GLN A 369 20.55 145.77 66.02
CA GLN A 369 20.84 147.06 65.39
C GLN A 369 20.10 148.21 66.09
N THR A 370 18.83 148.02 66.45
CA THR A 370 18.03 149.00 67.20
C THR A 370 18.62 149.30 68.58
N LEU A 371 19.06 148.27 69.30
CA LEU A 371 19.75 148.41 70.58
C LEU A 371 21.09 149.12 70.42
N GLN A 372 21.87 148.78 69.39
CA GLN A 372 23.15 149.41 69.10
C GLN A 372 22.99 150.90 68.76
N THR A 373 21.99 151.27 67.96
CA THR A 373 21.67 152.67 67.65
C THR A 373 21.24 153.43 68.92
N SER A 374 20.41 152.80 69.76
CA SER A 374 19.98 153.39 71.05
C SER A 374 21.18 153.60 71.98
N LYS A 375 22.08 152.61 72.06
CA LYS A 375 23.34 152.70 72.83
C LYS A 375 24.23 153.83 72.32
N GLN A 376 24.45 153.95 71.01
CA GLN A 376 25.25 155.02 70.42
C GLN A 376 24.65 156.40 70.67
N SER A 377 23.33 156.55 70.54
CA SER A 377 22.62 157.80 70.84
C SER A 377 22.81 158.22 72.30
N LEU A 378 22.65 157.28 73.24
CA LEU A 378 22.85 157.56 74.67
C LEU A 378 24.30 157.81 75.05
N GLN A 379 25.27 157.12 74.42
CA GLN A 379 26.69 157.42 74.59
C GLN A 379 27.03 158.82 74.09
N THR A 380 26.43 159.25 72.99
CA THR A 380 26.60 160.59 72.44
C THR A 380 26.00 161.65 73.38
N GLU A 381 24.81 161.40 73.93
CA GLU A 381 24.17 162.28 74.92
C GLU A 381 24.96 162.32 76.23
N LEU A 382 25.45 161.17 76.72
CA LEU A 382 26.30 161.08 77.91
C LEU A 382 27.60 161.87 77.70
N ALA A 383 28.27 161.71 76.56
CA ALA A 383 29.46 162.49 76.22
C ALA A 383 29.17 163.99 76.13
N ALA A 384 28.01 164.38 75.57
CA ALA A 384 27.59 165.78 75.51
C ALA A 384 27.34 166.36 76.90
N GLN A 385 26.71 165.60 77.81
CA GLN A 385 26.49 166.04 79.19
C GLN A 385 27.76 166.12 80.02
N ILE A 386 28.69 165.16 79.86
CA ILE A 386 30.02 165.22 80.49
C ILE A 386 30.73 166.50 80.03
N ARG A 387 30.74 166.81 78.73
CA ARG A 387 31.32 168.07 78.24
C ARG A 387 30.66 169.32 78.82
N ARG A 388 29.33 169.33 78.94
CA ARG A 388 28.60 170.46 79.57
C ARG A 388 28.96 170.62 81.05
N TYR A 389 29.12 169.51 81.76
CA TYR A 389 29.55 169.50 83.15
C TYR A 389 31.01 169.98 83.29
N GLU A 390 31.94 169.45 82.49
CA GLU A 390 33.34 169.88 82.45
C GLU A 390 33.47 171.38 82.11
N GLU A 391 32.65 171.88 81.17
CA GLU A 391 32.60 173.30 80.81
C GLU A 391 32.02 174.17 81.94
N GLY A 392 31.02 173.65 82.67
CA GLY A 392 30.49 174.28 83.88
C GLY A 392 31.53 174.40 85.00
N VAL A 393 32.20 173.28 85.31
CA VAL A 393 33.30 173.21 86.28
C VAL A 393 34.45 174.15 85.88
N ARG A 394 34.82 174.18 84.58
CA ARG A 394 35.85 175.09 84.05
C ARG A 394 35.48 176.56 84.26
N LYS A 395 34.23 176.95 83.98
CA LYS A 395 33.75 178.33 84.20
C LYS A 395 33.73 178.73 85.68
N ILE A 396 33.40 177.81 86.58
CA ILE A 396 33.50 178.03 88.04
C ILE A 396 34.96 178.19 88.46
N PHE A 397 35.87 177.36 87.92
CA PHE A 397 37.29 177.44 88.19
C PHE A 397 37.90 178.76 87.70
N GLU A 398 37.54 179.21 86.48
CA GLU A 398 37.96 180.50 85.92
C GLU A 398 37.41 181.71 86.71
N ALA A 399 36.18 181.64 87.22
CA ALA A 399 35.61 182.66 88.09
C ALA A 399 36.30 182.76 89.46
N THR A 400 36.86 181.65 89.96
CA THR A 400 37.49 181.59 91.29
C THR A 400 38.92 182.14 91.29
N LEU A 401 39.62 182.13 90.15
CA LEU A 401 41.01 182.60 90.02
C LEU A 401 41.16 184.13 89.87
N LEU A 402 40.08 184.88 89.61
CA LEU A 402 40.15 186.31 89.26
C LEU A 402 39.70 187.32 90.35
N GLY A 403 39.41 186.87 91.58
CA GLY A 403 39.34 187.74 92.76
C GLY A 403 38.33 188.89 92.73
N GLY A 404 37.09 188.64 93.17
CA GLY A 404 36.13 189.71 93.45
C GLY A 404 34.72 189.18 93.75
N ARG A 405 34.26 189.44 94.98
CA ARG A 405 32.91 189.35 95.59
C ARG A 405 31.73 188.73 94.78
N GLU A 406 31.00 187.89 95.52
CA GLU A 406 29.68 187.28 95.27
C GLU A 406 29.67 186.11 94.27
N ALA A 407 29.83 184.91 94.84
CA ALA A 407 29.58 183.63 94.19
C ALA A 407 28.08 183.50 93.83
N PRO A 408 27.72 183.21 92.57
CA PRO A 408 26.36 182.82 92.20
C PRO A 408 26.04 181.42 92.76
N PRO A 409 24.75 181.04 92.88
CA PRO A 409 24.33 179.73 93.35
C PRO A 409 24.54 178.68 92.25
N ALA A 410 25.80 178.35 91.93
CA ALA A 410 26.16 177.38 90.89
C ALA A 410 26.22 175.93 91.41
N TYR A 411 26.16 175.72 92.73
CA TYR A 411 26.25 174.38 93.35
C TYR A 411 25.03 173.48 93.10
N GLN A 412 23.83 174.02 92.83
CA GLN A 412 22.65 173.21 92.54
C GLN A 412 22.68 172.61 91.12
N GLN A 413 23.26 173.32 90.15
CA GLN A 413 23.28 172.88 88.75
C GLN A 413 24.33 171.79 88.50
N GLU A 414 25.42 171.76 89.28
CA GLU A 414 26.41 170.66 89.26
C GLU A 414 25.84 169.36 89.86
N SER A 415 25.09 169.45 90.96
CA SER A 415 24.41 168.29 91.55
C SER A 415 23.42 167.67 90.58
N GLU A 416 22.62 168.48 89.87
CA GLU A 416 21.69 168.00 88.85
C GLU A 416 22.42 167.37 87.65
N SER A 417 23.51 168.00 87.19
CA SER A 417 24.30 167.49 86.07
C SER A 417 25.02 166.19 86.41
N HIS A 418 25.57 166.07 87.61
CA HIS A 418 26.20 164.84 88.07
C HIS A 418 25.17 163.72 88.24
N THR A 419 23.99 164.03 88.79
CA THR A 419 22.87 163.07 88.88
C THR A 419 22.43 162.58 87.51
N LYS A 420 22.37 163.47 86.51
CA LYS A 420 21.97 163.14 85.14
C LYS A 420 23.02 162.32 84.39
N ILE A 421 24.32 162.59 84.63
CA ILE A 421 25.43 161.77 84.13
C ILE A 421 25.37 160.36 84.74
N THR A 422 25.13 160.23 86.05
CA THR A 422 24.99 158.93 86.71
C THR A 422 23.79 158.16 86.16
N GLN A 423 22.62 158.81 86.04
CA GLN A 423 21.42 158.19 85.44
C GLN A 423 21.66 157.72 84.00
N LEU A 424 22.35 158.52 83.17
CA LEU A 424 22.68 158.13 81.79
C LEU A 424 23.71 156.99 81.74
N SER A 425 24.71 157.00 82.61
CA SER A 425 25.69 155.91 82.74
C SER A 425 25.02 154.60 83.16
N ASP A 426 24.10 154.65 84.13
CA ASP A 426 23.30 153.50 84.57
C ASP A 426 22.41 153.00 83.42
N THR A 427 21.80 153.90 82.66
CA THR A 427 20.97 153.54 81.48
C THR A 427 21.81 152.86 80.39
N VAL A 428 23.02 153.36 80.09
CA VAL A 428 23.94 152.74 79.11
C VAL A 428 24.40 151.36 79.59
N THR A 429 24.64 151.21 80.89
CA THR A 429 25.01 149.93 81.51
C THR A 429 23.85 148.95 81.44
N GLN A 430 22.64 149.39 81.76
CA GLN A 430 21.42 148.59 81.69
C GLN A 430 21.10 148.14 80.25
N LEU A 431 21.29 149.02 79.25
CA LEU A 431 21.15 148.66 77.84
C LEU A 431 22.22 147.69 77.36
N THR A 432 23.45 147.81 77.87
CA THR A 432 24.53 146.86 77.56
C THR A 432 24.19 145.48 78.14
N LEU A 433 23.66 145.44 79.36
CA LEU A 433 23.17 144.21 80.00
C LEU A 433 21.99 143.60 79.20
N GLN A 434 21.00 144.43 78.83
CA GLN A 434 19.85 144.01 78.05
C GLN A 434 20.24 143.48 76.66
N THR A 435 21.23 144.09 76.02
CA THR A 435 21.80 143.61 74.74
C THR A 435 22.41 142.22 74.93
N HIS A 436 23.19 142.02 75.99
CA HIS A 436 23.79 140.73 76.30
C HIS A 436 22.72 139.67 76.61
N GLU A 437 21.72 140.00 77.42
CA GLU A 437 20.60 139.11 77.74
C GLU A 437 19.80 138.71 76.48
N GLN A 438 19.55 139.65 75.56
CA GLN A 438 18.87 139.34 74.30
C GLN A 438 19.71 138.44 73.39
N SER A 439 21.03 138.65 73.32
CA SER A 439 21.92 137.74 72.59
C SER A 439 21.95 136.33 73.20
N VAL A 440 21.98 136.22 74.54
CA VAL A 440 21.96 134.92 75.23
C VAL A 440 20.62 134.20 75.02
N ARG A 441 19.49 134.92 75.09
CA ARG A 441 18.16 134.34 74.80
C ARG A 441 18.07 133.81 73.37
N PHE A 442 18.54 134.58 72.39
CA PHE A 442 18.58 134.15 71.00
C PHE A 442 19.45 132.90 70.82
N MET A 443 20.64 132.85 71.43
CA MET A 443 21.50 131.67 71.36
C MET A 443 20.83 130.43 71.98
N ASN A 444 20.14 130.58 73.11
CA ASN A 444 19.39 129.48 73.74
C ASN A 444 18.22 129.00 72.86
N GLU A 445 17.48 129.90 72.21
CA GLU A 445 16.40 129.53 71.29
C GLU A 445 16.94 128.80 70.04
N VAL A 446 18.05 129.28 69.47
CA VAL A 446 18.74 128.61 68.37
C VAL A 446 19.24 127.22 68.79
N GLU A 447 19.79 127.09 70.00
CA GLU A 447 20.25 125.80 70.52
C GLU A 447 19.09 124.83 70.74
N GLN A 448 17.97 125.28 71.33
CA GLN A 448 16.77 124.46 71.51
C GLN A 448 16.19 123.98 70.18
N LEU A 449 16.13 124.85 69.17
CA LEU A 449 15.66 124.48 67.83
C LEU A 449 16.63 123.53 67.12
N THR A 450 17.93 123.71 67.31
CA THR A 450 18.95 122.79 66.78
C THR A 450 18.83 121.40 67.42
N GLN A 451 18.63 121.34 68.73
CA GLN A 451 18.40 120.07 69.44
C GLN A 451 17.08 119.40 69.05
N ALA A 452 16.00 120.17 68.86
CA ALA A 452 14.71 119.66 68.39
C ALA A 452 14.84 119.07 66.98
N HIS A 453 15.54 119.76 66.07
CA HIS A 453 15.77 119.28 64.72
C HIS A 453 16.63 118.01 64.69
N ALA A 454 17.69 117.93 65.51
CA ALA A 454 18.52 116.73 65.62
C ALA A 454 17.71 115.50 66.04
N ARG A 455 16.77 115.67 67.00
CA ARG A 455 15.85 114.58 67.41
C ARG A 455 14.88 114.16 66.32
N GLU A 456 14.37 115.11 65.54
CA GLU A 456 13.50 114.79 64.39
C GLU A 456 14.27 114.04 63.30
N LEU A 457 15.54 114.39 63.07
CA LEU A 457 16.42 113.69 62.13
C LEU A 457 16.69 112.25 62.59
N GLU A 458 17.04 112.05 63.86
CA GLU A 458 17.22 110.71 64.44
C GLU A 458 15.94 109.86 64.31
N LEU A 459 14.76 110.44 64.58
CA LEU A 459 13.49 109.74 64.44
C LEU A 459 13.17 109.36 62.98
N ALA A 460 13.52 110.23 62.02
CA ALA A 460 13.36 109.96 60.59
C ALA A 460 14.31 108.85 60.12
N GLU A 461 15.56 108.86 60.57
CA GLU A 461 16.54 107.81 60.28
C GLU A 461 16.11 106.46 60.86
N ILE A 462 15.63 106.43 62.12
CA ILE A 462 15.10 105.21 62.74
C ILE A 462 13.93 104.65 61.93
N LYS A 463 12.96 105.49 61.53
CA LYS A 463 11.82 105.05 60.71
C LYS A 463 12.24 104.57 59.33
N GLN A 464 13.25 105.19 58.72
CA GLN A 464 13.79 104.75 57.43
C GLN A 464 14.48 103.38 57.56
N VAL A 465 15.24 103.16 58.63
CA VAL A 465 15.90 101.88 58.90
C VAL A 465 14.88 100.76 59.16
N GLU A 466 13.84 101.01 59.96
CA GLU A 466 12.75 100.05 60.20
C GLU A 466 12.00 99.68 58.90
N LEU A 467 11.70 100.67 58.05
CA LEU A 467 11.06 100.44 56.75
C LEU A 467 11.94 99.62 55.80
N VAL A 468 13.24 99.91 55.75
CA VAL A 468 14.20 99.17 54.92
C VAL A 468 14.37 97.74 55.43
N GLN A 469 14.38 97.52 56.75
CA GLN A 469 14.43 96.18 57.34
C GLN A 469 13.17 95.37 57.05
N LEU A 470 11.98 95.92 57.35
CA LEU A 470 10.70 95.24 57.09
C LEU A 470 10.52 94.88 55.61
N CYS A 471 10.82 95.81 54.71
CA CYS A 471 10.75 95.53 53.28
C CYS A 471 11.87 94.59 52.78
N GLY A 472 13.02 94.56 53.46
CA GLY A 472 14.09 93.60 53.21
C GLY A 472 13.68 92.18 53.59
N GLU A 473 13.09 91.99 54.78
CA GLU A 473 12.61 90.71 55.28
C GLU A 473 11.49 90.13 54.42
N GLU A 474 10.48 90.94 54.06
CA GLU A 474 9.42 90.50 53.14
C GLU A 474 9.97 90.15 51.76
N ARG A 475 10.87 90.99 51.22
CA ARG A 475 11.51 90.71 49.93
C ARG A 475 12.27 89.39 49.96
N ASP A 476 13.07 89.16 51.00
CA ASP A 476 13.88 87.97 51.12
C ASP A 476 13.00 86.72 51.37
N GLN A 477 11.87 86.84 52.08
CA GLN A 477 10.86 85.79 52.16
C GLN A 477 10.24 85.46 50.80
N TYR A 478 9.78 86.44 50.03
CA TYR A 478 9.23 86.21 48.70
C TYR A 478 10.28 85.63 47.74
N GLN A 479 11.52 86.10 47.84
CA GLN A 479 12.63 85.62 47.02
C GLN A 479 13.01 84.18 47.38
N ALA A 480 12.97 83.81 48.65
CA ALA A 480 13.14 82.44 49.11
C ALA A 480 12.00 81.54 48.63
N HIS A 481 10.75 82.02 48.68
CA HIS A 481 9.59 81.28 48.19
C HIS A 481 9.65 81.05 46.68
N ILE A 482 10.00 82.07 45.90
CA ILE A 482 10.24 81.96 44.44
C ILE A 482 11.39 80.98 44.15
N SER A 483 12.46 81.00 44.95
CA SER A 483 13.59 80.07 44.79
C SER A 483 13.18 78.63 45.09
N GLY A 484 12.35 78.39 46.10
CA GLY A 484 11.75 77.08 46.41
C GLY A 484 10.86 76.57 45.29
N LEU A 485 9.94 77.40 44.79
CA LEU A 485 9.07 77.06 43.66
C LEU A 485 9.87 76.78 42.37
N ASN A 486 10.95 77.51 42.12
CA ASN A 486 11.84 77.25 40.98
C ASN A 486 12.61 75.92 41.12
N GLN A 487 12.99 75.52 42.34
CA GLN A 487 13.57 74.19 42.59
C GLN A 487 12.55 73.08 42.37
N GLU A 488 11.31 73.25 42.86
CA GLU A 488 10.23 72.31 42.59
C GLU A 488 9.91 72.20 41.09
N LEU A 489 9.88 73.33 40.39
CA LEU A 489 9.69 73.36 38.94
C LEU A 489 10.79 72.57 38.23
N LYS A 490 12.07 72.78 38.57
CA LYS A 490 13.20 72.00 38.03
C LYS A 490 13.09 70.51 38.33
N ALA A 491 12.65 70.14 39.53
CA ALA A 491 12.45 68.74 39.89
C ALA A 491 11.32 68.10 39.06
N VAL A 492 10.22 68.83 38.84
CA VAL A 492 9.10 68.40 38.00
C VAL A 492 9.50 68.32 36.53
N GLU A 493 10.27 69.28 36.01
CA GLU A 493 10.82 69.23 34.64
C GLU A 493 11.78 68.05 34.45
N SER A 494 12.61 67.74 35.46
CA SER A 494 13.49 66.56 35.44
C SER A 494 12.68 65.26 35.46
N ALA A 495 11.60 65.19 36.26
CA ALA A 495 10.70 64.05 36.29
C ALA A 495 9.95 63.87 34.96
N ARG A 496 9.54 64.98 34.32
CA ARG A 496 8.96 64.97 32.98
C ARG A 496 9.94 64.41 31.94
N ALA A 497 11.20 64.85 31.96
CA ALA A 497 12.23 64.36 31.03
C ALA A 497 12.49 62.85 31.19
N LEU A 498 12.50 62.35 32.43
CA LEU A 498 12.58 60.91 32.71
C LEU A 498 11.35 60.16 32.16
N LEU A 499 10.14 60.68 32.36
CA LEU A 499 8.92 60.08 31.82
C LEU A 499 8.84 60.13 30.29
N GLU A 500 9.34 61.20 29.65
CA GLU A 500 9.45 61.27 28.18
C GLU A 500 10.44 60.22 27.64
N SER A 501 11.55 59.97 28.37
CA SER A 501 12.49 58.88 28.08
C SER A 501 11.83 57.51 28.25
N ASP A 502 11.17 57.26 29.38
CA ASP A 502 10.47 55.98 29.64
C ASP A 502 9.34 55.75 28.63
N HIS A 503 8.60 56.80 28.26
CA HIS A 503 7.59 56.74 27.20
C HIS A 503 8.19 56.39 25.84
N ALA A 504 9.38 56.92 25.50
CA ALA A 504 10.08 56.54 24.27
C ALA A 504 10.52 55.06 24.28
N VAL A 505 11.01 54.58 25.44
CA VAL A 505 11.39 53.17 25.63
C VAL A 505 10.17 52.24 25.55
N LEU A 506 9.06 52.59 26.22
CA LEU A 506 7.81 51.82 26.17
C LEU A 506 7.22 51.80 24.76
N LYS A 507 7.26 52.93 24.04
CA LYS A 507 6.82 52.99 22.64
C LYS A 507 7.69 52.10 21.74
N ALA A 508 9.01 52.13 21.91
CA ALA A 508 9.92 51.24 21.18
C ALA A 508 9.68 49.76 21.53
N GLY A 509 9.47 49.44 22.81
CA GLY A 509 9.14 48.09 23.28
C GLY A 509 7.81 47.58 22.71
N SER A 510 6.77 48.42 22.69
CA SER A 510 5.48 48.13 22.06
C SER A 510 5.64 47.84 20.57
N THR A 511 6.41 48.64 19.81
CA THR A 511 6.66 48.36 18.39
C THR A 511 7.40 47.04 18.16
N VAL A 512 8.38 46.70 19.02
CA VAL A 512 9.11 45.42 18.91
C VAL A 512 8.21 44.23 19.28
N LEU A 513 7.33 44.38 20.28
CA LEU A 513 6.36 43.34 20.62
C LEU A 513 5.33 43.14 19.51
N GLN A 514 4.88 44.23 18.89
CA GLN A 514 3.95 44.18 17.76
C GLN A 514 4.59 43.51 16.53
N GLU A 515 5.85 43.83 16.23
CA GLU A 515 6.61 43.19 15.14
C GLU A 515 6.85 41.69 15.42
N LYS A 516 7.15 41.32 16.68
CA LYS A 516 7.26 39.91 17.10
C LYS A 516 5.92 39.18 17.03
N LEU A 517 4.82 39.84 17.37
CA LEU A 517 3.47 39.28 17.27
C LEU A 517 3.10 39.04 15.80
N GLU A 518 3.37 40.00 14.90
CA GLU A 518 3.17 39.81 13.45
C GLU A 518 3.99 38.63 12.90
N VAL A 519 5.26 38.50 13.29
CA VAL A 519 6.09 37.35 12.91
C VAL A 519 5.52 36.04 13.45
N ALA A 520 5.09 36.00 14.72
CA ALA A 520 4.50 34.82 15.33
C ALA A 520 3.18 34.41 14.64
N MET A 521 2.32 35.38 14.29
CA MET A 521 1.10 35.15 13.51
C MET A 521 1.42 34.61 12.11
N THR A 522 2.46 35.16 11.45
CA THR A 522 2.90 34.67 10.13
C THR A 522 3.42 33.23 10.19
N ASP A 523 4.17 32.88 11.24
CA ASP A 523 4.66 31.52 11.45
C ASP A 523 3.52 30.55 11.82
N LEU A 524 2.51 31.03 12.56
CA LEU A 524 1.29 30.27 12.83
C LEU A 524 0.53 29.98 11.53
N ASP A 525 0.37 30.96 10.64
CA ASP A 525 -0.26 30.76 9.33
C ASP A 525 0.51 29.76 8.47
N LYS A 526 1.85 29.80 8.48
CA LYS A 526 2.68 28.78 7.81
C LYS A 526 2.45 27.40 8.40
N LEU A 527 2.50 27.24 9.72
CA LEU A 527 2.24 25.96 10.39
C LEU A 527 0.83 25.43 10.10
N GLN A 528 -0.19 26.29 10.07
CA GLN A 528 -1.54 25.90 9.66
C GLN A 528 -1.59 25.45 8.20
N SER A 529 -0.88 26.13 7.31
CA SER A 529 -0.79 25.76 5.90
C SER A 529 -0.07 24.41 5.69
N GLU A 530 0.99 24.15 6.45
CA GLU A 530 1.71 22.88 6.42
C GLU A 530 0.88 21.75 7.02
N HIS A 531 0.23 21.98 8.17
CA HIS A 531 -0.71 21.04 8.75
C HIS A 531 -1.83 20.68 7.76
N ALA A 532 -2.41 21.67 7.07
CA ALA A 532 -3.40 21.43 6.02
C ALA A 532 -2.84 20.64 4.83
N ARG A 533 -1.58 20.89 4.43
CA ARG A 533 -0.89 20.13 3.38
C ARG A 533 -0.70 18.67 3.79
N VAL A 534 -0.21 18.42 4.99
CA VAL A 534 0.02 17.07 5.52
C VAL A 534 -1.30 16.33 5.68
N MET A 535 -2.38 16.98 6.14
CA MET A 535 -3.71 16.36 6.20
C MET A 535 -4.25 15.96 4.82
N ARG A 536 -3.96 16.73 3.76
CA ARG A 536 -4.29 16.31 2.38
C ARG A 536 -3.44 15.13 1.93
N GLN A 537 -2.15 15.10 2.26
CA GLN A 537 -1.28 13.96 1.94
C GLN A 537 -1.71 12.69 2.68
N LEU A 538 -2.11 12.81 3.95
CA LEU A 538 -2.68 11.71 4.72
C LEU A 538 -3.97 11.20 4.08
N SER A 539 -4.88 12.09 3.69
CA SER A 539 -6.13 11.71 2.99
C SER A 539 -5.84 11.00 1.67
N LEU A 540 -4.82 11.43 0.92
CA LEU A 540 -4.39 10.79 -0.33
C LEU A 540 -3.76 9.41 -0.06
N ALA A 541 -2.93 9.28 0.96
CA ALA A 541 -2.34 8.01 1.38
C ALA A 541 -3.41 7.01 1.85
N GLU A 542 -4.41 7.47 2.61
CA GLU A 542 -5.56 6.68 3.03
C GLU A 542 -6.40 6.23 1.83
N ALA A 543 -6.65 7.12 0.86
CA ALA A 543 -7.34 6.79 -0.38
C ALA A 543 -6.57 5.75 -1.22
N ASN A 544 -5.25 5.89 -1.33
CA ASN A 544 -4.39 4.93 -2.03
C ASN A 544 -4.35 3.57 -1.31
N ALA A 545 -4.28 3.56 0.01
CA ALA A 545 -4.35 2.34 0.81
C ALA A 545 -5.71 1.65 0.65
N LEU A 546 -6.81 2.41 0.56
CA LEU A 546 -8.15 1.90 0.26
C LEU A 546 -8.24 1.33 -1.16
N ALA A 547 -7.67 2.01 -2.16
CA ALA A 547 -7.60 1.53 -3.54
C ALA A 547 -6.80 0.23 -3.64
N MET A 548 -5.63 0.16 -3.00
CA MET A 548 -4.84 -1.07 -2.90
C MET A 548 -5.59 -2.19 -2.18
N LYS A 549 -6.34 -1.87 -1.12
CA LYS A 549 -7.18 -2.84 -0.42
C LYS A 549 -8.33 -3.34 -1.30
N LEU A 550 -8.92 -2.48 -2.12
CA LEU A 550 -9.93 -2.86 -3.12
C LEU A 550 -9.34 -3.71 -4.24
N GLU A 551 -8.13 -3.42 -4.72
CA GLU A 551 -7.41 -4.26 -5.69
C GLU A 551 -7.00 -5.61 -5.08
N MET A 552 -6.52 -5.63 -3.83
CA MET A 552 -6.27 -6.87 -3.08
C MET A 552 -7.55 -7.67 -2.87
N ASN A 553 -8.68 -7.01 -2.60
CA ASN A 553 -9.97 -7.69 -2.49
C ASN A 553 -10.48 -8.16 -3.86
N ALA A 554 -10.21 -7.46 -4.96
CA ALA A 554 -10.52 -7.94 -6.31
C ALA A 554 -9.67 -9.18 -6.65
N ILE A 555 -8.41 -9.22 -6.19
CA ILE A 555 -7.57 -10.41 -6.25
C ILE A 555 -8.05 -11.49 -5.26
N SER A 556 -8.61 -11.14 -4.11
CA SER A 556 -9.21 -12.11 -3.19
C SER A 556 -10.56 -12.64 -3.68
N VAL A 557 -11.28 -11.89 -4.51
CA VAL A 557 -12.47 -12.37 -5.24
C VAL A 557 -12.06 -13.44 -6.26
N SER A 558 -10.81 -13.42 -6.77
CA SER A 558 -10.25 -14.56 -7.52
C SER A 558 -9.99 -15.81 -6.67
N SER A 559 -10.11 -15.73 -5.33
CA SER A 559 -10.20 -16.93 -4.48
C SER A 559 -11.55 -17.64 -4.62
N SER A 560 -12.62 -16.91 -4.96
CA SER A 560 -13.90 -17.53 -5.32
C SER A 560 -13.83 -18.17 -6.70
N GLU A 561 -13.09 -17.57 -7.63
CA GLU A 561 -12.78 -18.18 -8.93
C GLU A 561 -11.87 -19.41 -8.76
N LEU A 562 -10.90 -19.37 -7.84
CA LEU A 562 -10.06 -20.52 -7.49
C LEU A 562 -10.89 -21.65 -6.88
N GLU A 563 -11.82 -21.36 -5.98
CA GLU A 563 -12.75 -22.36 -5.44
C GLU A 563 -13.73 -22.86 -6.52
N THR A 564 -14.15 -22.01 -7.45
CA THR A 564 -14.97 -22.40 -8.60
C THR A 564 -14.18 -23.34 -9.52
N ILE A 565 -12.91 -23.03 -9.81
CA ILE A 565 -12.01 -23.89 -10.60
C ILE A 565 -11.72 -25.20 -9.87
N LYS A 566 -11.52 -25.18 -8.54
CA LYS A 566 -11.37 -26.42 -7.74
C LYS A 566 -12.66 -27.25 -7.77
N GLN A 567 -13.82 -26.61 -7.75
CA GLN A 567 -15.11 -27.29 -7.81
C GLN A 567 -15.41 -27.84 -9.20
N GLU A 568 -15.06 -27.11 -10.27
CA GLU A 568 -15.09 -27.57 -11.65
C GLU A 568 -14.13 -28.74 -11.86
N LYS A 569 -12.91 -28.67 -11.31
CA LYS A 569 -11.95 -29.79 -11.31
C LYS A 569 -12.55 -31.02 -10.63
N ARG A 570 -13.10 -30.90 -9.42
CA ARG A 570 -13.78 -32.02 -8.72
C ARG A 570 -14.95 -32.58 -9.54
N THR A 571 -15.69 -31.70 -10.21
CA THR A 571 -16.82 -32.10 -11.06
C THR A 571 -16.35 -32.85 -12.31
N LEU A 572 -15.25 -32.41 -12.93
CA LEU A 572 -14.63 -33.07 -14.07
C LEU A 572 -14.00 -34.41 -13.67
N GLU A 573 -13.30 -34.47 -12.53
CA GLU A 573 -12.77 -35.72 -11.97
C GLU A 573 -13.89 -36.72 -11.68
N ALA A 574 -15.02 -36.27 -11.12
CA ALA A 574 -16.20 -37.11 -10.91
C ALA A 574 -16.81 -37.61 -12.23
N LYS A 575 -16.86 -36.78 -13.27
CA LYS A 575 -17.34 -37.19 -14.60
C LYS A 575 -16.41 -38.21 -15.26
N VAL A 576 -15.10 -38.00 -15.19
CA VAL A 576 -14.10 -38.94 -15.70
C VAL A 576 -14.21 -40.29 -14.97
N GLU A 577 -14.42 -40.26 -13.66
CA GLU A 577 -14.61 -41.46 -12.86
C GLU A 577 -15.92 -42.20 -13.20
N VAL A 578 -17.00 -41.48 -13.49
CA VAL A 578 -18.25 -42.06 -14.00
C VAL A 578 -18.03 -42.71 -15.38
N GLU A 579 -17.31 -42.04 -16.29
CA GLU A 579 -17.00 -42.61 -17.61
C GLU A 579 -16.07 -43.84 -17.51
N ARG A 580 -15.11 -43.84 -16.59
CA ARG A 580 -14.30 -45.03 -16.29
C ARG A 580 -15.15 -46.19 -15.81
N ARG A 581 -16.13 -45.95 -14.93
CA ARG A 581 -17.08 -46.98 -14.48
C ARG A 581 -17.96 -47.48 -15.61
N ASN A 582 -18.43 -46.59 -16.48
CA ASN A 582 -19.23 -46.96 -17.65
C ASN A 582 -18.40 -47.82 -18.62
N MET A 583 -17.15 -47.46 -18.90
CA MET A 583 -16.25 -48.29 -19.71
C MET A 583 -15.96 -49.63 -19.07
N ALA A 584 -15.65 -49.67 -17.77
CA ALA A 584 -15.43 -50.93 -17.06
C ALA A 584 -16.68 -51.83 -17.06
N GLN A 585 -17.88 -51.23 -16.96
CA GLN A 585 -19.14 -51.95 -17.06
C GLN A 585 -19.40 -52.48 -18.46
N MET A 586 -19.14 -51.69 -19.51
CA MET A 586 -19.23 -52.15 -20.90
C MET A 586 -18.22 -53.27 -21.19
N GLU A 587 -16.99 -53.16 -20.69
CA GLU A 587 -15.98 -54.21 -20.82
C GLU A 587 -16.39 -55.49 -20.07
N ALA A 588 -16.95 -55.36 -18.86
CA ALA A 588 -17.50 -56.49 -18.12
C ALA A 588 -18.67 -57.16 -18.85
N GLN A 589 -19.58 -56.38 -19.44
CA GLN A 589 -20.67 -56.89 -20.27
C GLN A 589 -20.16 -57.60 -21.53
N ALA A 590 -19.17 -57.03 -22.22
CA ALA A 590 -18.55 -57.65 -23.39
C ALA A 590 -17.86 -58.97 -23.01
N ARG A 591 -17.12 -59.00 -21.90
CA ARG A 591 -16.51 -60.24 -21.36
C ARG A 591 -17.56 -61.27 -20.99
N GLN A 592 -18.68 -60.86 -20.39
CA GLN A 592 -19.78 -61.76 -20.06
C GLN A 592 -20.41 -62.36 -21.32
N GLN A 593 -20.70 -61.55 -22.35
CA GLN A 593 -21.22 -62.05 -23.63
C GLN A 593 -20.24 -63.00 -24.32
N LEU A 594 -18.94 -62.71 -24.24
CA LEU A 594 -17.89 -63.59 -24.78
C LEU A 594 -17.82 -64.92 -24.00
N GLN A 595 -18.00 -64.88 -22.68
CA GLN A 595 -18.03 -66.08 -21.85
C GLN A 595 -19.31 -66.91 -22.08
N GLU A 596 -20.46 -66.27 -22.31
CA GLU A 596 -21.72 -66.94 -22.64
C GLU A 596 -21.65 -67.60 -24.03
N THR A 597 -21.06 -66.94 -25.03
CA THR A 597 -20.82 -67.54 -26.35
C THR A 597 -19.81 -68.68 -26.27
N TYR A 598 -18.75 -68.57 -25.47
CA TYR A 598 -17.81 -69.66 -25.24
C TYR A 598 -18.48 -70.86 -24.54
N ARG A 599 -19.35 -70.61 -23.54
CA ARG A 599 -20.15 -71.66 -22.89
C ARG A 599 -21.08 -72.35 -23.88
N ALA A 600 -21.80 -71.59 -24.71
CA ALA A 600 -22.66 -72.16 -25.75
C ALA A 600 -21.87 -73.06 -26.72
N TYR A 601 -20.70 -72.59 -27.16
CA TYR A 601 -19.81 -73.37 -28.03
C TYR A 601 -19.31 -74.65 -27.34
N THR A 602 -18.91 -74.59 -26.07
CA THR A 602 -18.49 -75.79 -25.33
C THR A 602 -19.61 -76.81 -25.16
N VAL A 603 -20.85 -76.39 -24.90
CA VAL A 603 -22.01 -77.29 -24.82
C VAL A 603 -22.28 -77.96 -26.16
N GLU A 604 -22.19 -77.21 -27.25
CA GLU A 604 -22.39 -77.72 -28.62
C GLU A 604 -21.26 -78.70 -29.01
N ALA A 605 -20.02 -78.40 -28.64
CA ALA A 605 -18.87 -79.29 -28.84
C ALA A 605 -18.98 -80.58 -28.01
N THR A 606 -19.38 -80.51 -26.73
CA THR A 606 -19.60 -81.71 -25.89
C THR A 606 -20.70 -82.58 -26.48
N ARG A 607 -21.81 -81.99 -26.94
CA ARG A 607 -22.91 -82.73 -27.58
C ARG A 607 -22.46 -83.43 -28.87
N ALA A 608 -21.61 -82.77 -29.67
CA ALA A 608 -21.02 -83.38 -30.86
C ALA A 608 -20.11 -84.58 -30.51
N TYR A 609 -19.28 -84.45 -29.47
CA TYR A 609 -18.45 -85.55 -28.96
C TYR A 609 -19.27 -86.73 -28.43
N GLU A 610 -20.33 -86.47 -27.67
CA GLU A 610 -21.25 -87.51 -27.16
C GLU A 610 -21.95 -88.25 -28.30
N MET A 611 -22.44 -87.53 -29.32
CA MET A 611 -23.02 -88.17 -30.50
C MET A 611 -22.00 -89.03 -31.25
N GLN A 612 -20.77 -88.55 -31.41
CA GLN A 612 -19.72 -89.30 -32.11
C GLN A 612 -19.29 -90.55 -31.34
N SER A 613 -19.28 -90.47 -30.00
CA SER A 613 -19.10 -91.63 -29.12
C SER A 613 -20.24 -92.65 -29.28
N MET A 614 -21.49 -92.19 -29.31
CA MET A 614 -22.66 -93.06 -29.49
C MET A 614 -22.66 -93.76 -30.86
N ILE A 615 -22.29 -93.05 -31.94
CA ILE A 615 -22.11 -93.63 -33.27
C ILE A 615 -21.02 -94.72 -33.25
N SER A 616 -19.91 -94.46 -32.56
CA SER A 616 -18.81 -95.43 -32.44
C SER A 616 -19.23 -96.70 -31.67
N GLN A 617 -20.02 -96.56 -30.59
CA GLN A 617 -20.56 -97.69 -29.84
C GLN A 617 -21.55 -98.52 -30.68
N LEU A 618 -22.45 -97.86 -31.43
CA LEU A 618 -23.38 -98.54 -32.34
C LEU A 618 -22.63 -99.31 -33.44
N GLN A 619 -21.57 -98.73 -34.00
CA GLN A 619 -20.72 -99.42 -34.99
C GLN A 619 -20.04 -100.68 -34.38
N GLN A 620 -19.55 -100.59 -33.15
CA GLN A 620 -18.98 -101.75 -32.45
C GLN A 620 -20.02 -102.85 -32.20
N GLN A 621 -21.23 -102.49 -31.76
CA GLN A 621 -22.32 -103.45 -31.55
C GLN A 621 -22.73 -104.15 -32.86
N VAL A 622 -22.88 -103.39 -33.95
CA VAL A 622 -23.16 -103.95 -35.28
C VAL A 622 -22.07 -104.94 -35.70
N ALA A 623 -20.80 -104.62 -35.45
CA ALA A 623 -19.67 -105.50 -35.78
C ALA A 623 -19.66 -106.78 -34.93
N GLN A 624 -19.98 -106.69 -33.62
CA GLN A 624 -20.05 -107.85 -32.73
C GLN A 624 -21.22 -108.78 -33.09
N LEU A 625 -22.41 -108.23 -33.31
CA LEU A 625 -23.59 -109.01 -33.70
C LEU A 625 -23.43 -109.64 -35.09
N SER A 626 -22.77 -108.94 -36.02
CA SER A 626 -22.43 -109.53 -37.34
C SER A 626 -21.46 -110.71 -37.20
N LYS A 627 -20.46 -110.62 -36.30
CA LYS A 627 -19.56 -111.75 -36.00
C LYS A 627 -20.30 -112.92 -35.37
N GLN A 628 -21.22 -112.67 -34.43
CA GLN A 628 -22.05 -113.71 -33.81
C GLN A 628 -22.97 -114.37 -34.85
N ALA A 629 -23.66 -113.60 -35.68
CA ALA A 629 -24.51 -114.13 -36.75
C ALA A 629 -23.75 -115.05 -37.71
N ASN A 630 -22.52 -114.67 -38.08
CA ASN A 630 -21.66 -115.48 -38.94
C ASN A 630 -21.13 -116.74 -38.25
N ALA A 631 -20.85 -116.69 -36.94
CA ALA A 631 -20.44 -117.85 -36.17
C ALA A 631 -21.58 -118.88 -35.98
N SER A 632 -22.80 -118.40 -35.74
CA SER A 632 -24.00 -119.25 -35.62
C SER A 632 -24.32 -119.98 -36.93
N ALA A 633 -24.09 -119.33 -38.08
CA ALA A 633 -24.26 -119.93 -39.40
C ALA A 633 -23.27 -121.09 -39.66
N GLY A 634 -22.11 -121.09 -38.99
CA GLY A 634 -21.09 -122.15 -39.12
C GLY A 634 -21.33 -123.39 -38.24
N GLN A 635 -22.22 -123.33 -37.24
CA GLN A 635 -22.40 -124.41 -36.25
C GLN A 635 -23.67 -125.26 -36.42
N GLY A 636 -24.45 -125.08 -37.49
CA GLY A 636 -25.64 -125.92 -37.76
C GLY A 636 -26.75 -125.79 -36.69
N VAL A 637 -26.71 -124.73 -35.87
CA VAL A 637 -27.75 -124.37 -34.90
C VAL A 637 -28.90 -123.72 -35.65
N GLY A 638 -30.13 -124.11 -35.30
CA GLY A 638 -31.35 -123.89 -36.08
C GLY A 638 -31.53 -122.48 -36.67
N SER A 639 -31.99 -122.47 -37.93
CA SER A 639 -32.27 -121.31 -38.80
C SER A 639 -32.97 -120.10 -38.16
N ALA A 640 -33.61 -120.24 -36.99
CA ALA A 640 -34.34 -119.16 -36.33
C ALA A 640 -33.40 -118.15 -35.63
N GLU A 641 -32.28 -118.57 -35.05
CA GLU A 641 -31.41 -117.68 -34.27
C GLU A 641 -30.51 -116.82 -35.18
N ALA A 642 -30.06 -117.37 -36.30
CA ALA A 642 -29.34 -116.63 -37.32
C ALA A 642 -30.21 -115.54 -37.98
N GLU A 643 -31.48 -115.84 -38.26
CA GLU A 643 -32.41 -114.84 -38.81
C GLU A 643 -32.78 -113.76 -37.78
N ARG A 644 -32.91 -114.12 -36.49
CA ARG A 644 -33.07 -113.13 -35.41
C ARG A 644 -31.87 -112.17 -35.36
N LEU A 645 -30.64 -112.68 -35.36
CA LEU A 645 -29.43 -111.84 -35.33
C LEU A 645 -29.28 -110.98 -36.59
N LYS A 646 -29.63 -111.49 -37.78
CA LYS A 646 -29.65 -110.69 -39.02
C LYS A 646 -30.68 -109.55 -38.94
N SER A 647 -31.87 -109.83 -38.41
CA SER A 647 -32.90 -108.80 -38.25
C SER A 647 -32.47 -107.70 -37.26
N GLU A 648 -31.75 -108.07 -36.20
CA GLU A 648 -31.23 -107.14 -35.20
C GLU A 648 -30.07 -106.29 -35.76
N VAL A 649 -29.18 -106.88 -36.56
CA VAL A 649 -28.15 -106.15 -37.31
C VAL A 649 -28.77 -105.19 -38.32
N ALA A 650 -29.83 -105.59 -39.02
CA ALA A 650 -30.54 -104.73 -39.97
C ALA A 650 -31.20 -103.53 -39.27
N LEU A 651 -31.82 -103.76 -38.11
CA LEU A 651 -32.39 -102.70 -37.28
C LEU A 651 -31.33 -101.69 -36.81
N LEU A 652 -30.20 -102.17 -36.28
CA LEU A 652 -29.11 -101.32 -35.82
C LEU A 652 -28.45 -100.54 -36.97
N ARG A 653 -28.32 -101.13 -38.16
CA ARG A 653 -27.87 -100.40 -39.36
C ARG A 653 -28.86 -99.32 -39.77
N GLY A 654 -30.17 -99.60 -39.69
CA GLY A 654 -31.23 -98.61 -39.93
C GLY A 654 -31.14 -97.42 -38.99
N LEU A 655 -30.96 -97.68 -37.68
CA LEU A 655 -30.77 -96.61 -36.67
C LEU A 655 -29.47 -95.82 -36.90
N LEU A 656 -28.38 -96.48 -37.26
CA LEU A 656 -27.11 -95.81 -37.59
C LEU A 656 -27.28 -94.89 -38.81
N GLN A 657 -27.97 -95.37 -39.85
CA GLN A 657 -28.23 -94.61 -41.07
C GLN A 657 -29.18 -93.43 -40.80
N GLN A 658 -30.20 -93.61 -39.97
CA GLN A 658 -31.08 -92.54 -39.54
C GLN A 658 -30.34 -91.47 -38.73
N HIS A 659 -29.43 -91.87 -37.83
CA HIS A 659 -28.60 -90.92 -37.10
C HIS A 659 -27.63 -90.15 -38.01
N GLN A 660 -26.98 -90.82 -38.96
CA GLN A 660 -26.12 -90.17 -39.95
C GLN A 660 -26.90 -89.22 -40.89
N GLN A 661 -28.15 -89.53 -41.18
CA GLN A 661 -29.03 -88.63 -41.95
C GLN A 661 -29.46 -87.42 -41.12
N SER A 662 -29.81 -87.60 -39.83
CA SER A 662 -30.20 -86.49 -38.95
C SER A 662 -29.09 -85.46 -38.71
N THR A 663 -27.81 -85.89 -38.61
CA THR A 663 -26.67 -84.96 -38.49
C THR A 663 -26.39 -84.19 -39.80
N SER A 664 -26.75 -84.78 -40.94
CA SER A 664 -26.62 -84.14 -42.26
C SER A 664 -27.75 -83.14 -42.58
N SER A 665 -28.93 -83.32 -41.98
CA SER A 665 -30.09 -82.43 -42.18
C SER A 665 -30.04 -81.20 -41.27
N ASP A 666 -29.62 -81.34 -40.00
CA ASP A 666 -29.56 -80.22 -39.05
C ASP A 666 -28.47 -79.20 -39.43
N SER A 667 -27.33 -79.67 -39.97
CA SER A 667 -26.27 -78.79 -40.49
C SER A 667 -26.68 -77.96 -41.71
N ARG A 668 -27.78 -78.32 -42.40
CA ARG A 668 -28.35 -77.55 -43.52
C ARG A 668 -29.40 -76.53 -43.06
N SER A 669 -30.14 -76.81 -41.99
CA SER A 669 -31.19 -75.91 -41.46
C SER A 669 -30.58 -74.74 -40.68
N ASP A 670 -29.60 -75.00 -39.81
CA ASP A 670 -28.95 -73.95 -39.00
C ASP A 670 -28.12 -72.95 -39.84
N ARG A 671 -27.66 -73.39 -41.02
CA ARG A 671 -26.92 -72.54 -41.96
C ARG A 671 -27.80 -71.48 -42.64
N VAL A 672 -29.10 -71.76 -42.77
CA VAL A 672 -30.06 -70.82 -43.39
C VAL A 672 -30.59 -69.80 -42.36
N GLU A 673 -30.83 -70.20 -41.11
CA GLU A 673 -31.30 -69.26 -40.08
C GLU A 673 -30.21 -68.30 -39.56
N ARG A 674 -28.94 -68.73 -39.45
CA ARG A 674 -27.82 -67.84 -39.06
C ARG A 674 -27.47 -66.81 -40.15
N SER A 675 -27.77 -67.10 -41.42
CA SER A 675 -27.64 -66.16 -42.55
C SER A 675 -28.68 -65.04 -42.52
N GLY A 676 -29.91 -65.33 -42.07
CA GLY A 676 -31.01 -64.36 -41.97
C GLY A 676 -30.87 -63.35 -40.83
N ARG A 677 -30.39 -63.77 -39.64
CA ARG A 677 -30.27 -62.88 -38.46
C ARG A 677 -29.09 -61.91 -38.48
N LYS A 678 -28.04 -62.15 -39.28
CA LYS A 678 -26.91 -61.21 -39.39
C LYS A 678 -27.23 -59.93 -40.17
N LYS A 679 -28.30 -59.90 -40.97
CA LYS A 679 -28.70 -58.72 -41.75
C LYS A 679 -29.47 -57.65 -40.97
N THR A 680 -29.99 -57.95 -39.78
CA THR A 680 -30.81 -57.00 -39.00
C THR A 680 -30.09 -56.33 -37.82
N LEU A 681 -28.85 -56.73 -37.49
CA LEU A 681 -28.09 -56.19 -36.35
C LEU A 681 -27.02 -55.14 -36.70
N PHE A 682 -26.76 -54.89 -37.99
CA PHE A 682 -25.79 -53.87 -38.45
C PHE A 682 -26.46 -52.65 -39.10
N GLY A 683 -27.70 -52.34 -38.70
CA GLY A 683 -28.49 -51.25 -39.26
C GLY A 683 -29.16 -50.37 -38.21
N SER A 684 -28.39 -49.73 -37.32
CA SER A 684 -28.81 -48.47 -36.69
C SER A 684 -27.59 -47.69 -36.21
N LYS A 685 -27.61 -46.39 -36.52
CA LYS A 685 -26.58 -45.35 -36.33
C LYS A 685 -25.83 -45.39 -35.02
#